data_AF-A0A1Y1K2H4-F1
#
_entry.id   AF-A0A1Y1K2H4-F1
#
_cell.length_a   1.000
_cell.length_b   1.000
_cell.length_c   1.000
_cell.angle_alpha   90.00
_cell.angle_beta   90.00
_cell.angle_gamma   90.00
#
_symmetry.space_group_name_H-M   'P 1'
#
loop_
_entity.id
_entity.type
_entity.pdbx_description
1 polymer ?
#
loop_
_entity_poly.entity_id
_entity_poly.type
_entity_poly.pdbx_seq_one_letter_code
_entity_poly.pdbx_strand_id
1 'polypeptide(L)'
;MKGVIGVVCLMMNSVFSLRIYNKSEIIKFREEVREMFNHAYDGYLKYAYPYDELRPLSCDGVDTWGSYSLTLIDALDTLAIMGNYTEFQRVVKILTSKANFDANINVSVFETNIRIIGGLISAHLLSHRAGVDVEPGWPCNGPLLRLAEDVAKRLITAFDTRSGMPYGTVNLRHGVPVGETAVTCTAGIGTFILEFGTLSRLTGDPLYEEVAMNAIYSLYQQRSHLGLYGNHIDVLTGHWTAQDAGIGAAVDSYFEYLVKGSILLQKPELMKIFWEARRSIDKYLKREDWYLWVSMTKGQVTLPVFQSLEAYWPGVLSLIGDTSSAMKTLHNYHQVWQQYGFTPEFYNIAQAEAGADRENYPLRPELIESIMYLYRATGDPQLISMGVDILRSIQHSAKTPCGYATIKDVRDHRKEDRMESFFLAETTKYLYLLFDTENFIHNQGDHGVVVNTPNGECIIEAGGYIFNTEAHPIDPSALYCCHDKPKEKLFNFDSLKEMKQTFRGETLQERKTSFIPPKENCEELADDTQENIQVEVKSIVDNISEILSINKGTVEVLDDNLNTIVRESFDEIKLAEADEIEIKGTIEVEAQTQISFNDSLFREDLDKKIYDLIPSILPNVTVQAQVKHDPQLMLERIRIEKKHSKYSSWQNEFNLLTCKAQPFLQRLSIMGEFFKS
;
A
#
# COMPACT_ATOMS: atom_id res chain seq x y z
N MET A 1 -70.26 -28.23 28.98
CA MET A 1 -69.20 -27.39 28.39
C MET A 1 -68.86 -26.27 29.38
N LYS A 2 -67.60 -26.14 29.81
CA LYS A 2 -67.01 -24.92 30.36
C LYS A 2 -65.53 -24.96 29.95
N GLY A 3 -65.16 -24.19 28.94
CA GLY A 3 -63.79 -24.17 28.43
C GLY A 3 -62.90 -23.27 29.30
N VAL A 4 -61.75 -23.79 29.74
CA VAL A 4 -60.69 -22.98 30.34
C VAL A 4 -59.76 -22.55 29.22
N ILE A 5 -59.63 -21.24 28.99
CA ILE A 5 -58.66 -20.70 28.04
C ILE A 5 -57.30 -20.64 28.74
N GLY A 6 -56.49 -21.69 28.55
CA GLY A 6 -55.09 -21.70 28.97
C GLY A 6 -54.22 -20.93 27.98
N VAL A 7 -53.79 -19.72 28.36
CA VAL A 7 -52.79 -18.97 27.58
C VAL A 7 -51.42 -19.61 27.80
N VAL A 8 -50.99 -20.44 26.86
CA VAL A 8 -49.63 -21.00 26.85
C VAL A 8 -48.67 -19.93 26.34
N CYS A 9 -47.99 -19.23 27.26
CA CYS A 9 -46.95 -18.29 26.92
C CYS A 9 -45.67 -19.06 26.52
N LEU A 10 -45.46 -19.25 25.22
CA LEU A 10 -44.24 -19.84 24.67
C LEU A 10 -43.08 -18.83 24.79
N MET A 11 -42.34 -18.93 25.90
CA MET A 11 -41.04 -18.27 26.05
C MET A 11 -40.04 -18.87 25.05
N MET A 12 -39.86 -18.21 23.91
CA MET A 12 -38.77 -18.52 22.99
C MET A 12 -37.45 -18.04 23.61
N ASN A 13 -36.81 -18.92 24.37
CA ASN A 13 -35.42 -18.73 24.78
C ASN A 13 -34.52 -18.82 23.55
N SER A 14 -34.18 -17.68 22.96
CA SER A 14 -33.17 -17.56 21.90
C SER A 14 -31.79 -17.89 22.46
N VAL A 15 -31.42 -19.17 22.43
CA VAL A 15 -30.10 -19.65 22.88
C VAL A 15 -29.05 -19.27 21.84
N PHE A 16 -28.52 -18.05 21.95
CA PHE A 16 -27.28 -17.64 21.28
C PHE A 16 -26.11 -18.40 21.93
N SER A 17 -25.89 -19.64 21.47
CA SER A 17 -24.76 -20.46 21.89
C SER A 17 -23.48 -19.95 21.23
N LEU A 18 -22.70 -19.14 21.97
CA LEU A 18 -21.39 -18.69 21.50
C LEU A 18 -20.49 -19.93 21.30
N ARG A 19 -20.07 -20.19 20.06
CA ARG A 19 -19.25 -21.37 19.76
C ARG A 19 -17.82 -21.15 20.29
N ILE A 20 -17.51 -21.81 21.41
CA ILE A 20 -16.16 -21.86 21.96
C ILE A 20 -15.38 -22.95 21.22
N TYR A 21 -14.43 -22.53 20.38
CA TYR A 21 -13.46 -23.44 19.78
C TYR A 21 -12.40 -23.81 20.80
N ASN A 22 -12.07 -25.09 20.89
CA ASN A 22 -10.99 -25.55 21.77
C ASN A 22 -9.63 -25.56 21.02
N LYS A 23 -8.50 -25.54 21.74
CA LYS A 23 -7.16 -25.43 21.12
C LYS A 23 -6.84 -26.57 20.12
N SER A 24 -7.43 -27.76 20.25
CA SER A 24 -7.22 -28.84 19.26
C SER A 24 -8.07 -28.69 17.99
N GLU A 25 -9.25 -28.06 18.05
CA GLU A 25 -9.99 -27.65 16.85
C GLU A 25 -9.21 -26.58 16.07
N ILE A 26 -8.72 -25.56 16.77
CA ILE A 26 -7.95 -24.45 16.17
C ILE A 26 -6.67 -24.98 15.51
N ILE A 27 -5.89 -25.82 16.21
CA ILE A 27 -4.73 -26.49 15.62
C ILE A 27 -5.14 -27.34 14.40
N LYS A 28 -6.28 -28.05 14.43
CA LYS A 28 -6.73 -28.83 13.27
C LYS A 28 -6.99 -27.94 12.05
N PHE A 29 -7.63 -26.78 12.21
CA PHE A 29 -7.84 -25.84 11.10
C PHE A 29 -6.51 -25.28 10.57
N ARG A 30 -5.54 -24.98 11.46
CA ARG A 30 -4.19 -24.58 11.05
C ARG A 30 -3.49 -25.65 10.19
N GLU A 31 -3.57 -26.92 10.58
CA GLU A 31 -3.00 -28.03 9.80
C GLU A 31 -3.74 -28.22 8.45
N GLU A 32 -5.07 -28.10 8.42
CA GLU A 32 -5.86 -28.13 7.18
C GLU A 32 -5.53 -26.97 6.21
N VAL A 33 -5.05 -25.83 6.72
CA VAL A 33 -4.52 -24.72 5.91
C VAL A 33 -3.09 -24.99 5.44
N ARG A 34 -2.24 -25.61 6.28
CA ARG A 34 -0.90 -26.05 5.82
C ARG A 34 -1.01 -27.10 4.71
N GLU A 35 -1.98 -28.02 4.80
CA GLU A 35 -2.31 -28.96 3.72
C GLU A 35 -2.86 -28.26 2.45
N MET A 36 -3.60 -27.16 2.59
CA MET A 36 -4.06 -26.32 1.47
C MET A 36 -2.87 -25.66 0.75
N PHE A 37 -1.98 -25.00 1.51
CA PHE A 37 -0.77 -24.38 0.98
C PHE A 37 0.12 -25.41 0.27
N ASN A 38 0.45 -26.53 0.94
CA ASN A 38 1.32 -27.55 0.35
C ASN A 38 0.74 -28.13 -0.95
N HIS A 39 -0.57 -28.44 -1.00
CA HIS A 39 -1.23 -28.93 -2.22
C HIS A 39 -1.13 -27.94 -3.40
N ALA A 40 -1.27 -26.64 -3.13
CA ALA A 40 -1.13 -25.59 -4.14
C ALA A 40 0.33 -25.36 -4.55
N TYR A 41 1.25 -25.34 -3.58
CA TYR A 41 2.67 -25.07 -3.79
C TYR A 41 3.40 -26.21 -4.49
N ASP A 42 3.20 -27.46 -4.06
CA ASP A 42 3.72 -28.66 -4.73
C ASP A 42 3.13 -28.79 -6.14
N GLY A 43 1.88 -28.37 -6.33
CA GLY A 43 1.22 -28.23 -7.62
C GLY A 43 1.93 -27.26 -8.55
N TYR A 44 2.15 -26.02 -8.08
CA TYR A 44 2.92 -25.01 -8.80
C TYR A 44 4.34 -25.51 -9.15
N LEU A 45 5.08 -26.05 -8.19
CA LEU A 45 6.43 -26.57 -8.43
C LEU A 45 6.50 -27.71 -9.45
N LYS A 46 5.46 -28.54 -9.53
CA LYS A 46 5.41 -29.70 -10.42
C LYS A 46 4.95 -29.37 -11.85
N TYR A 47 4.03 -28.42 -12.00
CA TYR A 47 3.31 -28.19 -13.25
C TYR A 47 3.59 -26.81 -13.88
N ALA A 48 3.96 -25.80 -13.08
CA ALA A 48 4.04 -24.41 -13.52
C ALA A 48 5.44 -23.79 -13.37
N TYR A 49 6.23 -24.14 -12.35
CA TYR A 49 7.60 -23.62 -12.23
C TYR A 49 8.43 -23.97 -13.50
N PRO A 50 9.10 -23.00 -14.15
CA PRO A 50 9.47 -21.66 -13.67
C PRO A 50 8.57 -20.49 -14.10
N TYR A 51 7.40 -20.74 -14.69
CA TYR A 51 6.43 -19.70 -15.05
C TYR A 51 5.91 -18.94 -13.82
N ASP A 52 5.29 -17.78 -14.03
CA ASP A 52 4.78 -16.93 -12.93
C ASP A 52 3.65 -17.57 -12.12
N GLU A 53 2.64 -18.17 -12.78
CA GLU A 53 1.39 -18.66 -12.17
C GLU A 53 1.02 -20.09 -12.64
N LEU A 54 0.17 -20.76 -11.87
CA LEU A 54 -0.36 -22.09 -12.16
C LEU A 54 -1.75 -22.02 -12.82
N ARG A 55 -1.98 -22.87 -13.81
CA ARG A 55 -3.31 -23.17 -14.35
C ARG A 55 -3.80 -24.53 -13.81
N PRO A 56 -4.67 -24.54 -12.79
CA PRO A 56 -4.91 -25.69 -11.92
C PRO A 56 -5.91 -26.71 -12.46
N LEU A 57 -6.57 -26.45 -13.60
CA LEU A 57 -7.46 -27.38 -14.30
C LEU A 57 -6.74 -28.08 -15.47
N SER A 58 -5.91 -27.34 -16.23
CA SER A 58 -5.03 -27.91 -17.27
C SER A 58 -3.75 -28.54 -16.73
N CYS A 59 -3.31 -28.13 -15.54
CA CYS A 59 -2.08 -28.56 -14.88
C CYS A 59 -0.81 -28.20 -15.68
N ASP A 60 -0.72 -26.94 -16.08
CA ASP A 60 0.49 -26.30 -16.64
C ASP A 60 0.72 -24.89 -16.06
N GLY A 61 1.71 -24.16 -16.56
CA GLY A 61 2.05 -22.80 -16.13
C GLY A 61 1.71 -21.70 -17.14
N VAL A 62 1.66 -20.46 -16.66
CA VAL A 62 1.48 -19.25 -17.46
C VAL A 62 2.33 -18.11 -16.91
N ASP A 63 2.89 -17.28 -17.80
CA ASP A 63 3.53 -16.02 -17.42
C ASP A 63 2.52 -14.88 -17.48
N THR A 64 2.50 -14.08 -16.42
CA THR A 64 1.50 -13.02 -16.22
C THR A 64 2.17 -11.66 -15.99
N TRP A 65 3.31 -11.64 -15.28
CA TRP A 65 3.87 -10.40 -14.72
C TRP A 65 5.37 -10.18 -15.00
N GLY A 66 6.05 -11.12 -15.64
CA GLY A 66 7.40 -10.90 -16.19
C GLY A 66 8.30 -12.12 -16.30
N SER A 67 7.78 -13.34 -16.18
CA SER A 67 8.58 -14.58 -16.21
C SER A 67 9.62 -14.63 -15.07
N TYR A 68 9.27 -14.09 -13.89
CA TYR A 68 10.16 -14.04 -12.73
C TYR A 68 10.20 -15.34 -11.94
N SER A 69 9.27 -16.26 -12.24
CA SER A 69 8.78 -17.31 -11.32
C SER A 69 8.03 -16.69 -10.14
N LEU A 70 7.12 -15.74 -10.42
CA LEU A 70 6.42 -14.91 -9.43
C LEU A 70 5.96 -15.67 -8.18
N THR A 71 5.15 -16.72 -8.34
CA THR A 71 4.61 -17.52 -7.23
C THR A 71 5.71 -18.11 -6.31
N LEU A 72 6.92 -18.32 -6.82
CA LEU A 72 8.06 -18.78 -6.02
C LEU A 72 8.62 -17.71 -5.08
N ILE A 73 8.52 -16.42 -5.46
CA ILE A 73 8.93 -15.27 -4.65
C ILE A 73 7.80 -14.91 -3.68
N ASP A 74 6.57 -14.82 -4.18
CA ASP A 74 5.34 -14.52 -3.42
C ASP A 74 5.14 -15.46 -2.21
N ALA A 75 5.29 -16.76 -2.43
CA ALA A 75 5.08 -17.78 -1.39
C ALA A 75 6.27 -17.93 -0.42
N LEU A 76 7.38 -17.21 -0.62
CA LEU A 76 8.65 -17.50 0.05
C LEU A 76 8.59 -17.21 1.56
N ASP A 77 8.10 -16.06 1.96
CA ASP A 77 7.89 -15.73 3.38
C ASP A 77 6.89 -16.69 4.07
N THR A 78 5.91 -17.18 3.31
CA THR A 78 4.85 -18.07 3.78
C THR A 78 5.41 -19.43 4.16
N LEU A 79 6.41 -19.93 3.42
CA LEU A 79 7.19 -21.11 3.82
C LEU A 79 7.81 -20.92 5.21
N ALA A 80 8.39 -19.75 5.51
CA ALA A 80 8.94 -19.46 6.84
C ALA A 80 7.86 -19.31 7.92
N ILE A 81 6.74 -18.64 7.64
CA ILE A 81 5.61 -18.47 8.57
C ILE A 81 5.00 -19.83 8.95
N MET A 82 4.87 -20.76 7.99
CA MET A 82 4.36 -22.11 8.20
C MET A 82 5.40 -23.11 8.71
N GLY A 83 6.68 -22.73 8.80
CA GLY A 83 7.80 -23.52 9.35
C GLY A 83 8.55 -24.44 8.36
N ASN A 84 8.30 -24.33 7.06
CA ASN A 84 9.00 -25.09 6.01
C ASN A 84 10.36 -24.46 5.63
N TYR A 85 11.25 -24.37 6.62
CA TYR A 85 12.56 -23.71 6.46
C TYR A 85 13.49 -24.41 5.47
N THR A 86 13.38 -25.74 5.31
CA THR A 86 14.17 -26.49 4.30
C THR A 86 13.88 -26.01 2.88
N GLU A 87 12.61 -25.77 2.57
CA GLU A 87 12.19 -25.31 1.25
C GLU A 87 12.47 -23.83 1.06
N PHE A 88 12.27 -23.01 2.10
CA PHE A 88 12.73 -21.62 2.14
C PHE A 88 14.21 -21.50 1.74
N GLN A 89 15.09 -22.28 2.40
CA GLN A 89 16.52 -22.31 2.09
C GLN A 89 16.81 -22.78 0.66
N ARG A 90 16.02 -23.70 0.09
CA ARG A 90 16.14 -24.15 -1.30
C ARG A 90 15.84 -22.99 -2.27
N VAL A 91 14.73 -22.28 -2.05
CA VAL A 91 14.30 -21.16 -2.89
C VAL A 91 15.27 -19.98 -2.78
N VAL A 92 15.70 -19.61 -1.56
CA VAL A 92 16.70 -18.54 -1.38
C VAL A 92 17.97 -18.86 -2.17
N LYS A 93 18.50 -20.09 -2.09
CA LYS A 93 19.69 -20.50 -2.87
C LYS A 93 19.48 -20.39 -4.39
N ILE A 94 18.27 -20.65 -4.89
CA ILE A 94 17.91 -20.45 -6.31
C ILE A 94 17.90 -18.96 -6.65
N LEU A 95 17.23 -18.12 -5.86
CA LEU A 95 17.16 -16.67 -6.10
C LEU A 95 18.54 -16.02 -6.04
N THR A 96 19.37 -16.35 -5.04
CA THR A 96 20.74 -15.81 -4.92
C THR A 96 21.70 -16.35 -5.98
N SER A 97 21.30 -17.34 -6.79
CA SER A 97 22.06 -17.80 -7.96
C SER A 97 21.71 -17.04 -9.25
N LYS A 98 20.59 -16.29 -9.29
CA LYS A 98 20.28 -15.31 -10.35
C LYS A 98 21.17 -14.07 -10.14
N ALA A 99 21.85 -13.61 -11.19
CA ALA A 99 22.87 -12.56 -11.07
C ALA A 99 22.29 -11.13 -10.96
N ASN A 100 21.16 -10.86 -11.61
CA ASN A 100 20.40 -9.60 -11.60
C ASN A 100 19.04 -9.83 -12.29
N PHE A 101 18.21 -8.78 -12.35
CA PHE A 101 16.95 -8.77 -13.12
C PHE A 101 17.08 -8.01 -14.47
N ASP A 102 18.23 -8.12 -15.16
CA ASP A 102 18.45 -7.42 -16.43
C ASP A 102 17.76 -8.11 -17.63
N ALA A 103 16.43 -7.98 -17.68
CA ALA A 103 15.58 -8.49 -18.75
C ALA A 103 15.02 -7.35 -19.62
N ASN A 104 14.92 -7.58 -20.93
CA ASN A 104 14.19 -6.67 -21.83
C ASN A 104 12.70 -7.04 -21.85
N ILE A 105 12.01 -6.66 -20.78
CA ILE A 105 10.58 -6.91 -20.55
C ILE A 105 9.94 -5.66 -19.96
N ASN A 106 8.70 -5.38 -20.34
CA ASN A 106 7.87 -4.33 -19.76
C ASN A 106 7.06 -4.92 -18.60
N VAL A 107 7.02 -4.24 -17.46
CA VAL A 107 6.29 -4.70 -16.26
C VAL A 107 5.56 -3.57 -15.56
N SER A 108 4.48 -3.92 -14.86
CA SER A 108 3.74 -3.03 -13.97
C SER A 108 4.63 -2.61 -12.80
N VAL A 109 4.77 -1.29 -12.60
CA VAL A 109 5.59 -0.69 -11.52
C VAL A 109 4.97 -1.00 -10.15
N PHE A 110 3.64 -1.03 -10.08
CA PHE A 110 2.87 -1.38 -8.87
C PHE A 110 3.06 -2.86 -8.49
N GLU A 111 2.73 -3.80 -9.38
CA GLU A 111 2.80 -5.24 -9.11
C GLU A 111 4.24 -5.69 -8.81
N THR A 112 5.22 -5.17 -9.55
CA THR A 112 6.63 -5.49 -9.32
C THR A 112 7.12 -4.98 -7.96
N ASN A 113 6.58 -3.85 -7.47
CA ASN A 113 6.89 -3.37 -6.14
C ASN A 113 6.30 -4.27 -5.04
N ILE A 114 4.97 -4.44 -5.04
CA ILE A 114 4.29 -5.11 -3.93
C ILE A 114 4.66 -6.61 -3.85
N ARG A 115 4.81 -7.29 -4.99
CA ARG A 115 5.16 -8.72 -5.07
C ARG A 115 6.67 -8.98 -5.01
N ILE A 116 7.43 -8.47 -5.99
CA ILE A 116 8.85 -8.84 -6.15
C ILE A 116 9.73 -8.13 -5.12
N ILE A 117 9.58 -6.81 -4.94
CA ILE A 117 10.38 -6.07 -3.95
C ILE A 117 9.92 -6.43 -2.53
N GLY A 118 8.61 -6.46 -2.27
CA GLY A 118 8.04 -6.89 -0.99
C GLY A 118 8.48 -8.30 -0.56
N GLY A 119 8.31 -9.30 -1.44
CA GLY A 119 8.66 -10.69 -1.16
C GLY A 119 10.17 -10.90 -0.95
N LEU A 120 11.03 -10.24 -1.74
CA LEU A 120 12.48 -10.28 -1.53
C LEU A 120 12.92 -9.62 -0.23
N ILE A 121 12.28 -8.51 0.18
CA ILE A 121 12.53 -7.85 1.47
C ILE A 121 12.10 -8.73 2.63
N SER A 122 10.90 -9.31 2.60
CA SER A 122 10.43 -10.17 3.69
C SER A 122 11.26 -11.45 3.80
N ALA A 123 11.61 -12.09 2.67
CA ALA A 123 12.52 -13.22 2.66
C ALA A 123 13.93 -12.85 3.18
N HIS A 124 14.43 -11.65 2.89
CA HIS A 124 15.69 -11.15 3.47
C HIS A 124 15.60 -11.02 5.00
N LEU A 125 14.50 -10.50 5.53
CA LEU A 125 14.28 -10.32 6.98
C LEU A 125 13.98 -11.64 7.71
N LEU A 126 13.35 -12.61 7.06
CA LEU A 126 13.07 -13.94 7.63
C LEU A 126 14.24 -14.94 7.46
N SER A 127 15.27 -14.60 6.68
CA SER A 127 16.39 -15.51 6.36
C SER A 127 17.12 -16.05 7.59
N HIS A 128 17.40 -15.21 8.59
CA HIS A 128 18.03 -15.63 9.84
C HIS A 128 17.18 -16.66 10.60
N ARG A 129 15.90 -16.34 10.82
CA ARG A 129 14.91 -17.23 11.45
C ARG A 129 14.73 -18.56 10.70
N ALA A 130 14.81 -18.53 9.37
CA ALA A 130 14.76 -19.72 8.52
C ALA A 130 16.08 -20.51 8.45
N GLY A 131 17.12 -20.11 9.21
CA GLY A 131 18.40 -20.82 9.25
C GLY A 131 19.21 -20.73 7.96
N VAL A 132 19.06 -19.65 7.20
CA VAL A 132 19.97 -19.31 6.08
C VAL A 132 21.28 -18.78 6.67
N ASP A 133 22.41 -19.18 6.09
CA ASP A 133 23.72 -18.59 6.39
C ASP A 133 23.77 -17.13 5.89
N VAL A 134 23.40 -16.17 6.76
CA VAL A 134 23.35 -14.74 6.42
C VAL A 134 24.74 -14.11 6.34
N GLU A 135 24.89 -13.09 5.48
CA GLU A 135 26.15 -12.36 5.34
C GLU A 135 26.47 -11.48 6.56
N PRO A 136 27.76 -11.23 6.86
CA PRO A 136 28.17 -10.22 7.82
C PRO A 136 27.54 -8.85 7.50
N GLY A 137 26.96 -8.22 8.52
CA GLY A 137 26.26 -6.93 8.40
C GLY A 137 24.75 -7.04 8.17
N TRP A 138 24.19 -8.24 8.04
CA TRP A 138 22.75 -8.48 8.08
C TRP A 138 22.12 -7.97 9.41
N PRO A 139 20.90 -7.38 9.41
CA PRO A 139 19.96 -7.22 8.29
C PRO A 139 20.26 -6.05 7.34
N CYS A 140 21.30 -5.24 7.59
CA CYS A 140 21.62 -4.04 6.80
C CYS A 140 22.37 -4.35 5.49
N ASN A 141 22.73 -5.61 5.27
CA ASN A 141 23.30 -6.13 4.04
C ASN A 141 22.84 -7.59 3.82
N GLY A 142 22.70 -8.01 2.57
CA GLY A 142 22.45 -9.40 2.19
C GLY A 142 22.11 -9.54 0.71
N PRO A 143 22.18 -10.76 0.14
CA PRO A 143 22.02 -10.97 -1.30
C PRO A 143 20.59 -10.73 -1.77
N LEU A 144 19.57 -11.08 -0.96
CA LEU A 144 18.17 -10.82 -1.26
C LEU A 144 17.83 -9.32 -1.22
N LEU A 145 18.37 -8.58 -0.23
CA LEU A 145 18.25 -7.11 -0.17
C LEU A 145 18.85 -6.43 -1.41
N ARG A 146 20.03 -6.87 -1.87
CA ARG A 146 20.66 -6.33 -3.09
C ARG A 146 19.88 -6.68 -4.36
N LEU A 147 19.20 -7.82 -4.41
CA LEU A 147 18.29 -8.18 -5.50
C LEU A 147 17.02 -7.30 -5.50
N ALA A 148 16.42 -7.04 -4.34
CA ALA A 148 15.31 -6.10 -4.20
C ALA A 148 15.72 -4.68 -4.64
N GLU A 149 16.94 -4.26 -4.30
CA GLU A 149 17.50 -2.96 -4.67
C GLU A 149 17.78 -2.84 -6.19
N ASP A 150 18.26 -3.89 -6.88
CA ASP A 150 18.40 -3.91 -8.35
C ASP A 150 17.06 -3.70 -9.06
N VAL A 151 15.98 -4.32 -8.55
CA VAL A 151 14.63 -4.12 -9.09
C VAL A 151 14.15 -2.69 -8.81
N ALA A 152 14.29 -2.19 -7.58
CA ALA A 152 13.90 -0.83 -7.21
C ALA A 152 14.59 0.25 -8.06
N LYS A 153 15.90 0.10 -8.33
CA LYS A 153 16.68 1.00 -9.21
C LYS A 153 16.19 1.03 -10.65
N ARG A 154 15.53 -0.03 -11.13
CA ARG A 154 14.88 -0.07 -12.45
C ARG A 154 13.52 0.62 -12.42
N LEU A 155 12.70 0.32 -11.39
CA LEU A 155 11.38 0.92 -11.19
C LEU A 155 11.43 2.44 -10.99
N ILE A 156 12.46 2.97 -10.34
CA ILE A 156 12.53 4.40 -9.99
C ILE A 156 12.50 5.33 -11.21
N THR A 157 12.90 4.85 -12.39
CA THR A 157 12.82 5.58 -13.67
C THR A 157 11.39 6.01 -14.01
N ALA A 158 10.36 5.27 -13.58
CA ALA A 158 8.96 5.62 -13.79
C ALA A 158 8.52 6.87 -13.01
N PHE A 159 9.22 7.22 -11.93
CA PHE A 159 8.91 8.39 -11.09
C PHE A 159 9.53 9.70 -11.61
N ASP A 160 10.34 9.68 -12.69
CA ASP A 160 10.99 10.86 -13.28
C ASP A 160 10.02 11.75 -14.09
N THR A 161 8.85 12.02 -13.51
CA THR A 161 7.78 12.83 -14.11
C THR A 161 7.80 14.26 -13.57
N ARG A 162 7.05 15.17 -14.20
CA ARG A 162 6.97 16.57 -13.73
C ARG A 162 6.42 16.70 -12.30
N SER A 163 5.54 15.79 -11.89
CA SER A 163 4.91 15.72 -10.57
C SER A 163 5.65 14.80 -9.59
N GLY A 164 6.50 13.89 -10.08
CA GLY A 164 7.07 12.81 -9.27
C GLY A 164 6.08 11.70 -8.92
N MET A 165 4.89 11.66 -9.54
CA MET A 165 3.98 10.51 -9.52
C MET A 165 4.37 9.55 -10.67
N PRO A 166 4.40 8.22 -10.46
CA PRO A 166 4.98 7.28 -11.41
C PRO A 166 4.11 6.97 -12.63
N TYR A 167 4.75 6.65 -13.76
CA TYR A 167 4.14 5.89 -14.85
C TYR A 167 3.75 4.47 -14.40
N GLY A 168 2.70 3.91 -15.01
CA GLY A 168 2.23 2.56 -14.68
C GLY A 168 3.17 1.43 -15.10
N THR A 169 3.87 1.57 -16.23
CA THR A 169 4.76 0.55 -16.80
C THR A 169 6.20 1.03 -16.94
N VAL A 170 7.15 0.11 -16.76
CA VAL A 170 8.58 0.32 -17.02
C VAL A 170 9.19 -0.88 -17.73
N ASN A 171 10.18 -0.67 -18.60
CA ASN A 171 11.03 -1.73 -19.12
C ASN A 171 12.25 -1.91 -18.21
N LEU A 172 12.50 -3.13 -17.70
CA LEU A 172 13.57 -3.38 -16.73
C LEU A 172 15.00 -3.07 -17.24
N ARG A 173 15.22 -3.00 -18.56
CA ARG A 173 16.51 -2.61 -19.16
C ARG A 173 16.51 -1.19 -19.72
N HIS A 174 15.38 -0.71 -20.24
CA HIS A 174 15.30 0.51 -21.05
C HIS A 174 14.57 1.70 -20.38
N GLY A 175 14.02 1.52 -19.18
CA GLY A 175 13.23 2.54 -18.48
C GLY A 175 11.81 2.67 -19.03
N VAL A 176 11.18 3.83 -18.86
CA VAL A 176 9.79 4.08 -19.32
C VAL A 176 9.70 3.91 -20.85
N PRO A 177 8.77 3.08 -21.39
CA PRO A 177 8.60 2.91 -22.82
C PRO A 177 8.24 4.20 -23.57
N VAL A 178 8.70 4.34 -24.82
CA VAL A 178 8.33 5.47 -25.68
C VAL A 178 6.84 5.36 -26.04
N GLY A 179 6.05 6.35 -25.62
CA GLY A 179 4.59 6.35 -25.81
C GLY A 179 3.81 5.69 -24.68
N GLU A 180 4.44 5.39 -23.54
CA GLU A 180 3.76 4.93 -22.32
C GLU A 180 2.65 5.89 -21.87
N THR A 181 1.56 5.35 -21.34
CA THR A 181 0.41 6.15 -20.88
C THR A 181 0.76 6.96 -19.63
N ALA A 182 0.52 8.26 -19.67
CA ALA A 182 0.60 9.12 -18.48
C ALA A 182 -0.54 8.87 -17.48
N VAL A 183 -1.55 8.07 -17.82
CA VAL A 183 -2.68 7.75 -16.95
C VAL A 183 -2.37 6.51 -16.10
N THR A 184 -2.42 6.67 -14.79
CA THR A 184 -2.30 5.60 -13.78
C THR A 184 -3.42 5.72 -12.73
N CYS A 185 -3.48 4.82 -11.76
CA CYS A 185 -4.47 4.82 -10.68
C CYS A 185 -3.92 5.37 -9.35
N THR A 186 -4.81 5.67 -8.40
CA THR A 186 -4.46 6.20 -7.08
C THR A 186 -3.58 5.24 -6.27
N ALA A 187 -3.92 3.95 -6.24
CA ALA A 187 -3.08 2.90 -5.67
C ALA A 187 -1.70 2.82 -6.36
N GLY A 188 -1.70 2.88 -7.70
CA GLY A 188 -0.49 2.89 -8.54
C GLY A 188 0.43 4.11 -8.37
N ILE A 189 0.09 5.06 -7.48
CA ILE A 189 0.94 6.19 -7.05
C ILE A 189 1.28 6.10 -5.56
N GLY A 190 0.34 5.68 -4.71
CA GLY A 190 0.48 5.66 -3.26
C GLY A 190 1.26 4.46 -2.69
N THR A 191 1.24 3.32 -3.39
CA THR A 191 1.56 2.01 -2.81
C THR A 191 3.03 1.62 -2.98
N PHE A 192 3.93 2.46 -2.46
CA PHE A 192 5.39 2.24 -2.50
C PHE A 192 6.11 2.48 -1.17
N ILE A 193 5.51 3.25 -0.25
CA ILE A 193 6.25 3.75 0.92
C ILE A 193 6.68 2.66 1.91
N LEU A 194 6.05 1.47 1.91
CA LEU A 194 6.50 0.35 2.74
C LEU A 194 7.80 -0.26 2.22
N GLU A 195 7.86 -0.62 0.94
CA GLU A 195 9.02 -1.26 0.31
C GLU A 195 10.16 -0.26 0.14
N PHE A 196 9.87 0.90 -0.47
CA PHE A 196 10.87 1.93 -0.73
C PHE A 196 11.39 2.53 0.59
N GLY A 197 10.50 2.75 1.58
CA GLY A 197 10.92 3.11 2.93
C GLY A 197 11.83 2.04 3.55
N THR A 198 11.46 0.76 3.47
CA THR A 198 12.27 -0.33 4.01
C THR A 198 13.64 -0.43 3.33
N LEU A 199 13.73 -0.29 2.01
CA LEU A 199 15.01 -0.23 1.29
C LEU A 199 15.88 0.90 1.81
N SER A 200 15.34 2.11 1.96
CA SER A 200 16.07 3.26 2.51
C SER A 200 16.51 3.08 3.97
N ARG A 201 15.70 2.42 4.81
CA ARG A 201 16.07 2.15 6.21
C ARG A 201 17.12 1.04 6.34
N LEU A 202 17.07 -0.01 5.51
CA LEU A 202 18.03 -1.12 5.55
C LEU A 202 19.37 -0.79 4.87
N THR A 203 19.35 -0.12 3.72
CA THR A 203 20.57 0.24 2.96
C THR A 203 21.23 1.54 3.43
N GLY A 204 20.44 2.45 4.02
CA GLY A 204 20.87 3.81 4.35
C GLY A 204 20.80 4.81 3.19
N ASP A 205 20.37 4.41 1.98
CA ASP A 205 20.17 5.31 0.85
C ASP A 205 18.78 5.99 0.92
N PRO A 206 18.69 7.32 1.15
CA PRO A 206 17.40 8.01 1.30
C PRO A 206 16.60 8.14 -0.01
N LEU A 207 17.16 7.76 -1.16
CA LEU A 207 16.57 7.89 -2.50
C LEU A 207 15.13 7.36 -2.57
N TYR A 208 14.91 6.10 -2.17
CA TYR A 208 13.62 5.43 -2.33
C TYR A 208 12.53 6.05 -1.43
N GLU A 209 12.81 6.25 -0.14
CA GLU A 209 11.87 6.88 0.80
C GLU A 209 11.51 8.32 0.38
N GLU A 210 12.47 9.13 -0.08
CA GLU A 210 12.18 10.49 -0.54
C GLU A 210 11.36 10.53 -1.84
N VAL A 211 11.57 9.58 -2.78
CA VAL A 211 10.77 9.48 -4.01
C VAL A 211 9.34 9.02 -3.70
N ALA A 212 9.15 7.98 -2.88
CA ALA A 212 7.83 7.50 -2.49
C ALA A 212 7.04 8.54 -1.67
N MET A 213 7.70 9.24 -0.73
CA MET A 213 7.07 10.36 0.00
C MET A 213 6.71 11.52 -0.93
N ASN A 214 7.53 11.82 -1.94
CA ASN A 214 7.20 12.87 -2.92
C ASN A 214 5.93 12.50 -3.71
N ALA A 215 5.83 11.27 -4.23
CA ALA A 215 4.64 10.80 -4.94
C ALA A 215 3.35 10.93 -4.09
N ILE A 216 3.42 10.57 -2.80
CA ILE A 216 2.30 10.72 -1.85
C ILE A 216 1.92 12.20 -1.66
N TYR A 217 2.90 13.11 -1.51
CA TYR A 217 2.62 14.55 -1.39
C TYR A 217 2.01 15.15 -2.66
N SER A 218 2.47 14.70 -3.84
CA SER A 218 1.91 15.12 -5.13
C SER A 218 0.47 14.69 -5.31
N LEU A 219 0.15 13.43 -4.97
CA LEU A 219 -1.19 12.85 -5.01
C LEU A 219 -2.14 13.54 -4.02
N TYR A 220 -1.68 13.76 -2.79
CA TYR A 220 -2.42 14.47 -1.74
C TYR A 220 -2.85 15.88 -2.14
N GLN A 221 -2.07 16.58 -2.99
CA GLN A 221 -2.45 17.88 -3.54
C GLN A 221 -3.55 17.81 -4.61
N GLN A 222 -3.80 16.66 -5.23
CA GLN A 222 -4.84 16.50 -6.27
C GLN A 222 -6.22 16.16 -5.69
N ARG A 223 -6.36 15.98 -4.37
CA ARG A 223 -7.66 15.68 -3.73
C ARG A 223 -8.69 16.77 -4.03
N SER A 224 -9.94 16.37 -4.21
CA SER A 224 -11.03 17.29 -4.53
C SER A 224 -11.31 18.26 -3.37
N HIS A 225 -12.14 19.28 -3.64
CA HIS A 225 -12.66 20.18 -2.60
C HIS A 225 -13.54 19.46 -1.55
N LEU A 226 -13.87 18.18 -1.74
CA LEU A 226 -14.53 17.31 -0.76
C LEU A 226 -13.54 16.42 0.02
N GLY A 227 -12.23 16.54 -0.23
CA GLY A 227 -11.18 15.69 0.35
C GLY A 227 -11.11 14.28 -0.25
N LEU A 228 -11.74 14.06 -1.41
CA LEU A 228 -11.81 12.76 -2.07
C LEU A 228 -10.78 12.63 -3.21
N TYR A 229 -10.35 11.40 -3.48
CA TYR A 229 -9.47 11.02 -4.59
C TYR A 229 -10.30 10.35 -5.68
N GLY A 230 -9.92 10.51 -6.94
CA GLY A 230 -10.52 9.76 -8.05
C GLY A 230 -9.91 8.37 -8.17
N ASN A 231 -10.28 7.67 -9.24
CA ASN A 231 -9.78 6.32 -9.52
C ASN A 231 -8.53 6.33 -10.41
N HIS A 232 -8.52 7.17 -11.45
CA HIS A 232 -7.39 7.32 -12.39
C HIS A 232 -7.06 8.78 -12.67
N ILE A 233 -5.77 9.07 -12.86
CA ILE A 233 -5.18 10.41 -12.99
C ILE A 233 -4.04 10.42 -14.02
N ASP A 234 -3.94 11.51 -14.79
CA ASP A 234 -2.79 11.80 -15.64
C ASP A 234 -1.63 12.40 -14.81
N VAL A 235 -0.48 11.72 -14.76
CA VAL A 235 0.64 12.09 -13.89
C VAL A 235 1.45 13.30 -14.35
N LEU A 236 1.31 13.70 -15.62
CA LEU A 236 2.03 14.85 -16.19
C LEU A 236 1.29 16.17 -15.95
N THR A 237 -0.03 16.11 -15.88
CA THR A 237 -0.94 17.27 -15.78
C THR A 237 -1.71 17.35 -14.46
N GLY A 238 -1.79 16.26 -13.68
CA GLY A 238 -2.58 16.17 -12.44
C GLY A 238 -4.09 16.03 -12.64
N HIS A 239 -4.57 15.82 -13.87
CA HIS A 239 -6.01 15.79 -14.15
C HIS A 239 -6.60 14.39 -13.95
N TRP A 240 -7.65 14.29 -13.13
CA TRP A 240 -8.42 13.06 -12.90
C TRP A 240 -9.21 12.65 -14.14
N THR A 241 -8.82 11.52 -14.73
CA THR A 241 -9.45 10.93 -15.92
C THR A 241 -10.64 10.03 -15.55
N ALA A 242 -10.63 9.41 -14.37
CA ALA A 242 -11.79 8.75 -13.78
C ALA A 242 -12.07 9.36 -12.39
N GLN A 243 -13.23 10.00 -12.25
CA GLN A 243 -13.61 10.85 -11.09
C GLN A 243 -14.53 10.15 -10.09
N ASP A 244 -14.70 8.84 -10.19
CA ASP A 244 -15.35 8.03 -9.19
C ASP A 244 -14.37 7.78 -8.03
N ALA A 245 -14.84 8.05 -6.82
CA ALA A 245 -14.14 7.85 -5.56
C ALA A 245 -14.73 6.63 -4.85
N GLY A 246 -13.85 5.72 -4.43
CA GLY A 246 -14.16 4.52 -3.68
C GLY A 246 -13.14 4.29 -2.57
N ILE A 247 -13.29 3.18 -1.85
CA ILE A 247 -12.19 2.58 -1.07
C ILE A 247 -11.70 1.26 -1.66
N GLY A 248 -12.30 0.81 -2.78
CA GLY A 248 -11.95 -0.43 -3.48
C GLY A 248 -10.98 -0.20 -4.63
N ALA A 249 -11.16 -1.01 -5.69
CA ALA A 249 -10.19 -1.26 -6.76
C ALA A 249 -9.44 -0.02 -7.25
N ALA A 250 -8.11 -0.09 -7.16
CA ALA A 250 -7.17 0.91 -7.65
C ALA A 250 -7.15 2.23 -6.84
N VAL A 251 -7.73 2.22 -5.64
CA VAL A 251 -7.68 3.31 -4.64
C VAL A 251 -7.27 2.75 -3.28
N ASP A 252 -7.98 1.70 -2.84
CA ASP A 252 -7.60 0.73 -1.80
C ASP A 252 -6.26 0.95 -1.06
N SER A 253 -5.18 0.40 -1.61
CA SER A 253 -3.88 0.25 -0.95
C SER A 253 -3.16 1.58 -0.68
N TYR A 254 -3.59 2.70 -1.28
CA TYR A 254 -3.10 4.03 -0.90
C TYR A 254 -3.47 4.37 0.55
N PHE A 255 -4.74 4.15 0.94
CA PHE A 255 -5.18 4.44 2.32
C PHE A 255 -4.57 3.49 3.33
N GLU A 256 -4.36 2.24 2.93
CA GLU A 256 -3.62 1.24 3.70
C GLU A 256 -2.18 1.70 3.96
N TYR A 257 -1.46 2.13 2.93
CA TYR A 257 -0.03 2.51 3.02
C TYR A 257 0.19 3.79 3.82
N LEU A 258 -0.78 4.70 3.87
CA LEU A 258 -0.77 5.82 4.81
C LEU A 258 -0.77 5.32 6.27
N VAL A 259 -1.64 4.36 6.63
CA VAL A 259 -1.71 3.79 7.98
C VAL A 259 -0.50 2.91 8.27
N LYS A 260 -0.30 1.83 7.50
CA LYS A 260 0.78 0.86 7.71
C LYS A 260 2.16 1.54 7.63
N GLY A 261 2.35 2.50 6.72
CA GLY A 261 3.59 3.27 6.57
C GLY A 261 3.85 4.28 7.68
N SER A 262 2.81 4.92 8.23
CA SER A 262 2.96 5.80 9.40
C SER A 262 3.50 5.06 10.63
N ILE A 263 3.08 3.80 10.81
CA ILE A 263 3.49 2.93 11.91
C ILE A 263 4.92 2.40 11.66
N LEU A 264 5.17 1.81 10.48
CA LEU A 264 6.45 1.19 10.14
C LEU A 264 7.63 2.19 10.17
N LEU A 265 7.44 3.37 9.58
CA LEU A 265 8.51 4.37 9.41
C LEU A 265 8.53 5.46 10.50
N GLN A 266 7.60 5.36 11.48
CA GLN A 266 7.33 6.36 12.51
C GLN A 266 7.09 7.77 11.94
N LYS A 267 6.14 7.87 11.00
CA LYS A 267 5.80 9.10 10.24
C LYS A 267 4.40 9.61 10.58
N PRO A 268 4.24 10.60 11.46
CA PRO A 268 2.92 11.16 11.77
C PRO A 268 2.27 11.87 10.58
N GLU A 269 3.05 12.34 9.58
CA GLU A 269 2.51 13.04 8.41
C GLU A 269 1.58 12.12 7.60
N LEU A 270 1.96 10.85 7.42
CA LEU A 270 1.15 9.85 6.71
C LEU A 270 -0.17 9.56 7.46
N MET A 271 -0.12 9.47 8.79
CA MET A 271 -1.32 9.29 9.63
C MET A 271 -2.25 10.50 9.54
N LYS A 272 -1.72 11.73 9.51
CA LYS A 272 -2.52 12.97 9.34
C LYS A 272 -3.23 12.99 7.98
N ILE A 273 -2.54 12.61 6.89
CA ILE A 273 -3.14 12.48 5.55
C ILE A 273 -4.27 11.42 5.56
N PHE A 274 -4.07 10.29 6.23
CA PHE A 274 -5.12 9.28 6.41
C PHE A 274 -6.34 9.84 7.15
N TRP A 275 -6.16 10.56 8.27
CA TRP A 275 -7.30 11.12 9.01
C TRP A 275 -8.08 12.18 8.20
N GLU A 276 -7.42 12.99 7.37
CA GLU A 276 -8.13 13.87 6.42
C GLU A 276 -8.97 13.08 5.40
N ALA A 277 -8.40 12.02 4.80
CA ALA A 277 -9.12 11.16 3.88
C ALA A 277 -10.29 10.43 4.56
N ARG A 278 -10.07 9.88 5.77
CA ARG A 278 -11.06 9.15 6.58
C ARG A 278 -12.31 10.00 6.87
N ARG A 279 -12.13 11.26 7.28
CA ARG A 279 -13.25 12.22 7.48
C ARG A 279 -14.11 12.40 6.23
N SER A 280 -13.49 12.39 5.05
CA SER A 280 -14.19 12.51 3.77
C SER A 280 -14.87 11.20 3.37
N ILE A 281 -14.23 10.05 3.61
CA ILE A 281 -14.76 8.71 3.37
C ILE A 281 -16.04 8.45 4.20
N ASP A 282 -16.01 8.69 5.50
CA ASP A 282 -17.19 8.44 6.36
C ASP A 282 -18.35 9.39 6.05
N LYS A 283 -18.06 10.63 5.65
CA LYS A 283 -19.09 11.61 5.29
C LYS A 283 -19.76 11.27 3.95
N TYR A 284 -18.97 11.00 2.92
CA TYR A 284 -19.48 10.88 1.55
C TYR A 284 -19.76 9.44 1.10
N LEU A 285 -18.88 8.48 1.42
CA LEU A 285 -19.01 7.09 0.94
C LEU A 285 -19.82 6.20 1.89
N LYS A 286 -19.67 6.36 3.21
CA LYS A 286 -20.26 5.42 4.18
C LYS A 286 -21.79 5.52 4.27
N ARG A 287 -22.50 4.40 4.09
CA ARG A 287 -23.96 4.27 4.21
C ARG A 287 -24.29 2.90 4.82
N GLU A 288 -24.96 2.87 5.97
CA GLU A 288 -25.39 1.62 6.65
C GLU A 288 -24.28 0.56 6.82
N ASP A 289 -23.08 1.04 7.19
CA ASP A 289 -21.83 0.26 7.31
C ASP A 289 -21.35 -0.44 6.00
N TRP A 290 -21.85 0.00 4.84
CA TRP A 290 -21.22 -0.15 3.51
C TRP A 290 -20.47 1.14 3.12
N TYR A 291 -19.58 1.07 2.13
CA TYR A 291 -18.87 2.22 1.56
C TYR A 291 -19.13 2.29 0.06
N LEU A 292 -20.06 3.15 -0.36
CA LEU A 292 -20.51 3.24 -1.74
C LEU A 292 -19.59 4.14 -2.58
N TRP A 293 -19.48 3.85 -3.87
CA TRP A 293 -18.73 4.69 -4.80
C TRP A 293 -19.49 5.98 -5.09
N VAL A 294 -18.79 7.11 -5.09
CA VAL A 294 -19.34 8.45 -5.27
C VAL A 294 -18.54 9.28 -6.26
N SER A 295 -19.16 10.27 -6.90
CA SER A 295 -18.41 11.26 -7.68
C SER A 295 -17.54 12.12 -6.75
N MET A 296 -16.22 12.12 -6.94
CA MET A 296 -15.25 12.80 -6.07
C MET A 296 -15.50 14.31 -5.92
N THR A 297 -16.17 14.94 -6.90
CA THR A 297 -16.46 16.37 -6.95
C THR A 297 -17.87 16.74 -6.47
N LYS A 298 -18.74 15.75 -6.20
CA LYS A 298 -20.15 16.00 -5.82
C LYS A 298 -20.64 15.22 -4.60
N GLY A 299 -19.98 14.12 -4.22
CA GLY A 299 -20.43 13.24 -3.14
C GLY A 299 -21.75 12.49 -3.43
N GLN A 300 -22.26 12.57 -4.66
CA GLN A 300 -23.41 11.78 -5.13
C GLN A 300 -22.96 10.34 -5.40
N VAL A 301 -23.76 9.34 -4.99
CA VAL A 301 -23.49 7.93 -5.30
C VAL A 301 -23.49 7.71 -6.82
N THR A 302 -22.49 7.00 -7.32
CA THR A 302 -22.35 6.62 -8.72
C THR A 302 -22.52 5.11 -8.92
N LEU A 303 -21.97 4.28 -8.03
CA LEU A 303 -22.20 2.83 -8.01
C LEU A 303 -22.57 2.34 -6.59
N PRO A 304 -23.81 1.83 -6.36
CA PRO A 304 -24.23 1.26 -5.08
C PRO A 304 -23.81 -0.21 -4.96
N VAL A 305 -22.51 -0.46 -5.14
CA VAL A 305 -21.90 -1.79 -5.11
C VAL A 305 -20.89 -1.90 -3.98
N PHE A 306 -20.69 -3.12 -3.48
CA PHE A 306 -19.52 -3.54 -2.73
C PHE A 306 -18.59 -4.26 -3.70
N GLN A 307 -17.30 -3.91 -3.70
CA GLN A 307 -16.27 -4.66 -4.41
C GLN A 307 -15.51 -5.55 -3.42
N SER A 308 -15.24 -6.81 -3.77
CA SER A 308 -14.53 -7.77 -2.90
C SER A 308 -13.23 -7.21 -2.28
N LEU A 309 -12.47 -6.43 -3.05
CA LEU A 309 -11.27 -5.69 -2.62
C LEU A 309 -11.50 -4.78 -1.40
N GLU A 310 -12.68 -4.18 -1.25
CA GLU A 310 -13.02 -3.28 -0.12
C GLU A 310 -13.01 -4.02 1.24
N ALA A 311 -12.97 -5.36 1.22
CA ALA A 311 -12.91 -6.18 2.42
C ALA A 311 -11.60 -6.04 3.23
N TYR A 312 -10.56 -5.35 2.74
CA TYR A 312 -9.36 -4.97 3.52
C TYR A 312 -9.67 -3.91 4.60
N TRP A 313 -10.71 -3.08 4.39
CA TRP A 313 -10.94 -1.87 5.17
C TRP A 313 -11.19 -2.13 6.67
N PRO A 314 -11.97 -3.15 7.09
CA PRO A 314 -12.06 -3.53 8.51
C PRO A 314 -10.71 -3.86 9.16
N GLY A 315 -9.73 -4.37 8.41
CA GLY A 315 -8.35 -4.57 8.85
C GLY A 315 -7.66 -3.25 9.15
N VAL A 316 -7.70 -2.29 8.21
CA VAL A 316 -7.19 -0.92 8.41
C VAL A 316 -7.86 -0.23 9.61
N LEU A 317 -9.17 -0.36 9.76
CA LEU A 317 -9.93 0.14 10.92
C LEU A 317 -9.51 -0.55 12.23
N SER A 318 -9.16 -1.83 12.19
CA SER A 318 -8.67 -2.57 13.35
C SER A 318 -7.28 -2.08 13.81
N LEU A 319 -6.38 -1.75 12.88
CA LEU A 319 -5.05 -1.20 13.18
C LEU A 319 -5.13 0.11 13.99
N ILE A 320 -5.99 1.04 13.55
CA ILE A 320 -6.20 2.36 14.18
C ILE A 320 -7.12 2.32 15.42
N GLY A 321 -7.65 1.16 15.78
CA GLY A 321 -8.47 0.96 16.98
C GLY A 321 -9.99 1.04 16.82
N ASP A 322 -10.51 1.32 15.61
CA ASP A 322 -11.96 1.35 15.32
C ASP A 322 -12.51 -0.07 15.06
N THR A 323 -12.36 -0.93 16.07
CA THR A 323 -12.89 -2.31 16.04
C THR A 323 -14.42 -2.35 15.96
N SER A 324 -15.10 -1.29 16.38
CA SER A 324 -16.56 -1.18 16.35
C SER A 324 -17.10 -0.96 14.94
N SER A 325 -16.52 -0.05 14.14
CA SER A 325 -16.89 0.07 12.72
C SER A 325 -16.38 -1.11 11.90
N ALA A 326 -15.19 -1.63 12.23
CA ALA A 326 -14.64 -2.82 11.58
C ALA A 326 -15.60 -4.01 11.66
N MET A 327 -16.06 -4.37 12.87
CA MET A 327 -16.96 -5.52 13.07
C MET A 327 -18.29 -5.38 12.29
N LYS A 328 -18.91 -4.19 12.28
CA LYS A 328 -20.17 -3.97 11.52
C LYS A 328 -19.97 -4.14 10.02
N THR A 329 -18.94 -3.47 9.49
CA THR A 329 -18.58 -3.55 8.07
C THR A 329 -18.26 -5.00 7.68
N LEU A 330 -17.52 -5.71 8.54
CA LEU A 330 -17.15 -7.10 8.33
C LEU A 330 -18.35 -8.06 8.38
N HIS A 331 -19.35 -7.82 9.23
CA HIS A 331 -20.59 -8.59 9.21
C HIS A 331 -21.35 -8.45 7.88
N ASN A 332 -21.41 -7.24 7.30
CA ASN A 332 -22.02 -7.02 5.99
C ASN A 332 -21.29 -7.84 4.90
N TYR A 333 -19.96 -7.78 4.86
CA TYR A 333 -19.16 -8.53 3.89
C TYR A 333 -19.25 -10.05 4.11
N HIS A 334 -19.29 -10.52 5.36
CA HIS A 334 -19.46 -11.93 5.68
C HIS A 334 -20.85 -12.48 5.33
N GLN A 335 -21.91 -11.66 5.34
CA GLN A 335 -23.23 -12.09 4.86
C GLN A 335 -23.20 -12.44 3.37
N VAL A 336 -22.46 -11.69 2.55
CA VAL A 336 -22.25 -12.03 1.12
C VAL A 336 -21.50 -13.36 0.99
N TRP A 337 -20.47 -13.58 1.81
CA TRP A 337 -19.78 -14.87 1.87
C TRP A 337 -20.71 -16.03 2.29
N GLN A 338 -21.63 -15.81 3.24
CA GLN A 338 -22.59 -16.84 3.64
C GLN A 338 -23.71 -17.08 2.61
N GLN A 339 -24.02 -16.10 1.76
CA GLN A 339 -25.00 -16.23 0.67
C GLN A 339 -24.48 -17.12 -0.48
N TYR A 340 -23.20 -16.98 -0.84
CA TYR A 340 -22.62 -17.63 -2.03
C TYR A 340 -21.47 -18.61 -1.73
N GLY A 341 -21.02 -18.70 -0.49
CA GLY A 341 -19.76 -19.35 -0.13
C GLY A 341 -18.51 -18.53 -0.48
N PHE A 342 -18.64 -17.38 -1.13
CA PHE A 342 -17.55 -16.53 -1.62
C PHE A 342 -18.02 -15.08 -1.76
N THR A 343 -17.11 -14.10 -1.74
CA THR A 343 -17.40 -12.72 -2.16
C THR A 343 -17.18 -12.58 -3.67
N PRO A 344 -18.21 -12.24 -4.48
CA PRO A 344 -18.01 -11.93 -5.90
C PRO A 344 -17.20 -10.64 -6.05
N GLU A 345 -16.51 -10.50 -7.18
CA GLU A 345 -15.76 -9.30 -7.56
C GLU A 345 -16.58 -8.03 -7.29
N PHE A 346 -17.80 -7.96 -7.81
CA PHE A 346 -18.80 -6.93 -7.47
C PHE A 346 -20.07 -7.57 -6.89
N TYR A 347 -20.65 -6.97 -5.85
CA TYR A 347 -21.95 -7.29 -5.28
C TYR A 347 -22.85 -6.05 -5.29
N ASN A 348 -24.04 -6.15 -5.88
CA ASN A 348 -25.00 -5.04 -5.88
C ASN A 348 -25.81 -5.04 -4.58
N ILE A 349 -25.60 -4.01 -3.76
CA ILE A 349 -26.17 -3.93 -2.40
C ILE A 349 -27.68 -3.72 -2.45
N ALA A 350 -28.20 -3.01 -3.46
CA ALA A 350 -29.64 -2.73 -3.59
C ALA A 350 -30.44 -3.92 -4.14
N GLN A 351 -29.81 -4.80 -4.93
CA GLN A 351 -30.41 -5.99 -5.53
C GLN A 351 -30.12 -7.28 -4.72
N ALA A 352 -29.16 -7.22 -3.80
CA ALA A 352 -28.63 -8.35 -3.04
C ALA A 352 -28.10 -9.50 -3.92
N GLU A 353 -27.46 -9.16 -5.04
CA GLU A 353 -26.97 -10.12 -6.03
C GLU A 353 -25.54 -9.85 -6.52
N ALA A 354 -24.84 -10.91 -6.94
CA ALA A 354 -23.55 -10.79 -7.64
C ALA A 354 -23.69 -10.01 -8.95
N GLY A 355 -22.83 -9.02 -9.17
CA GLY A 355 -22.91 -8.10 -10.31
C GLY A 355 -22.56 -8.76 -11.64
N ALA A 356 -23.38 -8.50 -12.67
CA ALA A 356 -23.19 -9.07 -14.00
C ALA A 356 -21.78 -8.83 -14.57
N ASP A 357 -21.20 -9.87 -15.17
CA ASP A 357 -19.83 -9.93 -15.69
C ASP A 357 -18.72 -9.68 -14.63
N ARG A 358 -19.08 -9.72 -13.34
CA ARG A 358 -18.20 -9.58 -12.15
C ARG A 358 -18.63 -10.52 -11.02
N GLU A 359 -19.14 -11.70 -11.37
CA GLU A 359 -19.56 -12.73 -10.40
C GLU A 359 -18.43 -13.67 -9.96
N ASN A 360 -17.19 -13.47 -10.41
CA ASN A 360 -16.03 -14.31 -10.09
C ASN A 360 -15.42 -13.98 -8.72
N TYR A 361 -14.73 -14.94 -8.12
CA TYR A 361 -13.89 -14.80 -6.92
C TYR A 361 -12.51 -15.43 -7.21
N PRO A 362 -11.46 -14.61 -7.42
CA PRO A 362 -10.13 -15.09 -7.82
C PRO A 362 -9.26 -15.50 -6.63
N LEU A 363 -9.82 -16.25 -5.66
CA LEU A 363 -9.11 -16.72 -4.45
C LEU A 363 -8.61 -15.61 -3.50
N ARG A 364 -9.31 -14.47 -3.52
CA ARG A 364 -9.01 -13.19 -2.87
C ARG A 364 -8.83 -13.22 -1.33
N PRO A 365 -7.84 -12.47 -0.77
CA PRO A 365 -7.47 -12.52 0.65
C PRO A 365 -8.12 -11.48 1.57
N GLU A 366 -8.69 -10.40 1.04
CA GLU A 366 -8.89 -9.14 1.78
C GLU A 366 -9.87 -9.33 2.96
N LEU A 367 -10.87 -10.21 2.79
CA LEU A 367 -11.80 -10.58 3.85
C LEU A 367 -11.12 -11.35 4.99
N ILE A 368 -10.17 -12.25 4.69
CA ILE A 368 -9.46 -13.03 5.72
C ILE A 368 -8.33 -12.22 6.38
N GLU A 369 -7.69 -11.26 5.69
CA GLU A 369 -6.83 -10.24 6.31
C GLU A 369 -7.61 -9.52 7.43
N SER A 370 -8.78 -8.97 7.09
CA SER A 370 -9.64 -8.26 8.03
C SER A 370 -10.12 -9.11 9.22
N ILE A 371 -10.52 -10.36 8.97
CA ILE A 371 -10.89 -11.30 10.04
C ILE A 371 -9.69 -11.56 10.97
N MET A 372 -8.49 -11.74 10.41
CA MET A 372 -7.25 -11.96 11.17
C MET A 372 -6.92 -10.75 12.05
N TYR A 373 -6.84 -9.55 11.48
CA TYR A 373 -6.53 -8.34 12.26
C TYR A 373 -7.58 -8.03 13.33
N LEU A 374 -8.87 -8.11 13.00
CA LEU A 374 -9.94 -7.86 13.97
C LEU A 374 -9.95 -8.93 15.08
N TYR A 375 -9.60 -10.18 14.76
CA TYR A 375 -9.45 -11.23 15.78
C TYR A 375 -8.26 -10.97 16.71
N ARG A 376 -7.11 -10.52 16.19
CA ARG A 376 -5.97 -10.11 17.01
C ARG A 376 -6.26 -8.89 17.89
N ALA A 377 -7.19 -8.01 17.49
CA ALA A 377 -7.63 -6.87 18.28
C ALA A 377 -8.69 -7.22 19.36
N THR A 378 -9.61 -8.15 19.07
CA THR A 378 -10.82 -8.40 19.90
C THR A 378 -10.82 -9.73 20.64
N GLY A 379 -10.22 -10.78 20.07
CA GLY A 379 -10.33 -12.16 20.54
C GLY A 379 -11.69 -12.83 20.31
N ASP A 380 -12.57 -12.26 19.47
CA ASP A 380 -13.95 -12.74 19.31
C ASP A 380 -14.03 -14.13 18.61
N PRO A 381 -14.62 -15.17 19.23
CA PRO A 381 -14.78 -16.49 18.62
C PRO A 381 -15.67 -16.53 17.35
N GLN A 382 -16.48 -15.50 17.09
CA GLN A 382 -17.23 -15.41 15.84
C GLN A 382 -16.28 -15.23 14.64
N LEU A 383 -15.14 -14.56 14.80
CA LEU A 383 -14.16 -14.35 13.74
C LEU A 383 -13.43 -15.65 13.36
N ILE A 384 -13.16 -16.52 14.34
CA ILE A 384 -12.72 -17.91 14.07
C ILE A 384 -13.78 -18.66 13.26
N SER A 385 -15.08 -18.41 13.51
CA SER A 385 -16.16 -19.04 12.73
C SER A 385 -16.16 -18.54 11.28
N MET A 386 -15.97 -17.23 11.05
CA MET A 386 -15.87 -16.67 9.70
C MET A 386 -14.68 -17.25 8.92
N GLY A 387 -13.50 -17.36 9.55
CA GLY A 387 -12.34 -18.00 8.94
C GLY A 387 -12.54 -19.49 8.64
N VAL A 388 -13.34 -20.20 9.46
CA VAL A 388 -13.72 -21.59 9.19
C VAL A 388 -14.69 -21.67 8.00
N ASP A 389 -15.67 -20.77 7.88
CA ASP A 389 -16.57 -20.70 6.73
C ASP A 389 -15.76 -20.47 5.43
N ILE A 390 -14.76 -19.57 5.45
CA ILE A 390 -13.83 -19.33 4.34
C ILE A 390 -13.01 -20.58 3.98
N LEU A 391 -12.34 -21.19 4.97
CA LEU A 391 -11.57 -22.43 4.80
C LEU A 391 -12.41 -23.56 4.19
N ARG A 392 -13.68 -23.67 4.61
CA ARG A 392 -14.61 -24.71 4.13
C ARG A 392 -15.03 -24.48 2.67
N SER A 393 -15.37 -23.25 2.29
CA SER A 393 -15.68 -22.91 0.89
C SER A 393 -14.51 -23.20 -0.05
N ILE A 394 -13.30 -22.77 0.30
CA ILE A 394 -12.12 -22.95 -0.56
C ILE A 394 -11.75 -24.45 -0.69
N GLN A 395 -11.75 -25.21 0.40
CA GLN A 395 -11.50 -26.66 0.35
C GLN A 395 -12.58 -27.43 -0.44
N HIS A 396 -13.85 -27.02 -0.36
CA HIS A 396 -14.96 -27.70 -1.04
C HIS A 396 -15.02 -27.35 -2.52
N SER A 397 -15.12 -26.06 -2.82
CA SER A 397 -15.50 -25.58 -4.15
C SER A 397 -14.32 -25.16 -5.01
N ALA A 398 -13.22 -24.60 -4.47
CA ALA A 398 -12.09 -24.13 -5.29
C ALA A 398 -11.08 -25.24 -5.64
N LYS A 399 -10.89 -26.25 -4.79
CA LYS A 399 -9.84 -27.28 -4.95
C LYS A 399 -9.87 -28.03 -6.29
N THR A 400 -8.70 -28.37 -6.82
CA THR A 400 -8.50 -29.17 -8.05
C THR A 400 -7.48 -30.29 -7.82
N PRO A 401 -7.24 -31.21 -8.78
CA PRO A 401 -6.18 -32.21 -8.70
C PRO A 401 -4.75 -31.63 -8.66
N CYS A 402 -4.56 -30.38 -9.08
CA CYS A 402 -3.25 -29.76 -9.30
C CYS A 402 -3.03 -28.46 -8.51
N GLY A 403 -4.07 -27.87 -7.92
CA GLY A 403 -4.01 -26.65 -7.12
C GLY A 403 -5.39 -26.24 -6.60
N TYR A 404 -5.67 -24.94 -6.60
CA TYR A 404 -7.00 -24.36 -6.34
C TYR A 404 -7.34 -23.40 -7.47
N ALA A 405 -8.57 -23.44 -7.97
CA ALA A 405 -9.02 -22.64 -9.11
C ALA A 405 -9.84 -21.43 -8.66
N THR A 406 -9.60 -20.29 -9.31
CA THR A 406 -10.53 -19.16 -9.34
C THR A 406 -11.96 -19.64 -9.59
N ILE A 407 -12.89 -19.18 -8.76
CA ILE A 407 -14.32 -19.41 -8.96
C ILE A 407 -14.77 -18.38 -9.99
N LYS A 408 -15.21 -18.83 -11.17
CA LYS A 408 -15.65 -17.95 -12.26
C LYS A 408 -17.03 -17.34 -12.01
N ASP A 409 -17.83 -17.97 -11.15
CA ASP A 409 -19.16 -17.51 -10.76
C ASP A 409 -19.54 -18.07 -9.39
N VAL A 410 -19.74 -17.19 -8.42
CA VAL A 410 -20.08 -17.58 -7.05
C VAL A 410 -21.50 -18.17 -6.90
N ARG A 411 -22.35 -18.10 -7.95
CA ARG A 411 -23.72 -18.63 -7.94
C ARG A 411 -23.81 -20.13 -8.26
N ASP A 412 -22.91 -20.63 -9.10
CA ASP A 412 -22.88 -22.05 -9.54
C ASP A 412 -21.55 -22.78 -9.27
N HIS A 413 -20.54 -22.04 -8.78
CA HIS A 413 -19.18 -22.52 -8.46
C HIS A 413 -18.42 -23.11 -9.67
N ARG A 414 -18.77 -22.73 -10.90
CA ARG A 414 -17.98 -23.05 -12.09
C ARG A 414 -16.58 -22.43 -11.99
N LYS A 415 -15.56 -23.15 -12.44
CA LYS A 415 -14.14 -22.81 -12.26
C LYS A 415 -13.54 -22.11 -13.48
N GLU A 416 -12.56 -21.25 -13.23
CA GLU A 416 -11.64 -20.65 -14.20
C GLU A 416 -10.27 -21.34 -14.06
N ASP A 417 -9.52 -21.48 -15.16
CA ASP A 417 -8.22 -22.17 -15.16
C ASP A 417 -7.06 -21.24 -14.75
N ARG A 418 -7.16 -20.66 -13.55
CA ARG A 418 -6.13 -19.77 -12.97
C ARG A 418 -6.02 -19.95 -11.45
N MET A 419 -4.79 -19.92 -10.95
CA MET A 419 -4.43 -19.79 -9.54
C MET A 419 -3.43 -18.63 -9.43
N GLU A 420 -3.92 -17.48 -8.96
CA GLU A 420 -3.14 -16.26 -8.75
C GLU A 420 -2.06 -16.48 -7.68
N SER A 421 -0.90 -15.82 -7.79
CA SER A 421 0.21 -16.00 -6.84
C SER A 421 -0.18 -15.64 -5.39
N PHE A 422 -1.02 -14.61 -5.23
CA PHE A 422 -1.54 -14.12 -3.94
C PHE A 422 -2.38 -15.14 -3.16
N PHE A 423 -2.87 -16.22 -3.78
CA PHE A 423 -3.52 -17.29 -3.01
C PHE A 423 -2.52 -17.97 -2.04
N LEU A 424 -1.27 -18.12 -2.48
CA LEU A 424 -0.18 -18.67 -1.68
C LEU A 424 0.48 -17.60 -0.80
N ALA A 425 0.64 -16.36 -1.29
CA ALA A 425 1.22 -15.28 -0.48
C ALA A 425 0.25 -14.78 0.61
N GLU A 426 -1.05 -14.72 0.38
CA GLU A 426 -1.97 -13.97 1.24
C GLU A 426 -3.08 -14.84 1.84
N THR A 427 -3.94 -15.42 1.00
CA THR A 427 -5.19 -16.08 1.47
C THR A 427 -4.88 -17.25 2.40
N THR A 428 -3.90 -18.08 2.04
CA THR A 428 -3.43 -19.16 2.90
C THR A 428 -2.61 -18.67 4.09
N LYS A 429 -1.85 -17.58 3.96
CA LYS A 429 -1.05 -16.96 5.03
C LYS A 429 -1.94 -16.39 6.14
N TYR A 430 -2.96 -15.59 5.81
CA TYR A 430 -3.91 -15.03 6.78
C TYR A 430 -4.82 -16.09 7.39
N LEU A 431 -5.29 -17.09 6.62
CA LEU A 431 -5.98 -18.26 7.16
C LEU A 431 -5.11 -18.99 8.20
N TYR A 432 -3.83 -19.22 7.89
CA TYR A 432 -2.91 -19.90 8.80
C TYR A 432 -2.65 -19.07 10.06
N LEU A 433 -2.40 -17.76 9.92
CA LEU A 433 -2.15 -16.85 11.05
C LEU A 433 -3.37 -16.65 11.96
N LEU A 434 -4.59 -16.76 11.44
CA LEU A 434 -5.82 -16.77 12.25
C LEU A 434 -5.86 -17.98 13.19
N PHE A 435 -5.42 -19.16 12.71
CA PHE A 435 -5.44 -20.41 13.47
C PHE A 435 -4.13 -20.74 14.20
N ASP A 436 -3.03 -20.03 13.93
CA ASP A 436 -1.75 -20.17 14.62
C ASP A 436 -1.53 -19.04 15.64
N THR A 437 -2.33 -19.03 16.72
CA THR A 437 -2.38 -17.91 17.69
C THR A 437 -1.04 -17.58 18.37
N GLU A 438 -0.12 -18.54 18.39
CA GLU A 438 1.22 -18.48 18.99
C GLU A 438 2.34 -18.27 17.96
N ASN A 439 2.02 -17.98 16.69
CA ASN A 439 3.03 -17.77 15.64
C ASN A 439 3.94 -16.57 15.98
N PHE A 440 5.20 -16.61 15.56
CA PHE A 440 6.17 -15.55 15.87
C PHE A 440 5.80 -14.18 15.29
N ILE A 441 5.05 -14.16 14.18
CA ILE A 441 4.43 -12.96 13.60
C ILE A 441 3.59 -12.20 14.64
N HIS A 442 2.95 -12.92 15.56
CA HIS A 442 2.08 -12.36 16.60
C HIS A 442 2.82 -11.88 17.86
N ASN A 443 4.16 -11.91 17.87
CA ASN A 443 4.97 -11.35 18.96
C ASN A 443 4.64 -9.87 19.17
N GLN A 444 4.47 -9.47 20.43
CA GLN A 444 4.03 -8.13 20.82
C GLN A 444 5.14 -7.31 21.50
N GLY A 445 6.43 -7.61 21.29
CA GLY A 445 7.52 -6.98 22.06
C GLY A 445 7.87 -7.74 23.34
N ASP A 446 7.42 -8.98 23.52
CA ASP A 446 7.71 -9.78 24.71
C ASP A 446 9.04 -10.56 24.57
N HIS A 447 9.47 -10.82 23.33
CA HIS A 447 10.69 -11.55 22.98
C HIS A 447 11.42 -10.85 21.82
N GLY A 448 12.71 -11.12 21.64
CA GLY A 448 13.52 -10.63 20.52
C GLY A 448 14.88 -11.35 20.46
N VAL A 449 15.62 -11.15 19.37
CA VAL A 449 16.91 -11.80 19.10
C VAL A 449 18.02 -10.74 19.02
N VAL A 450 19.11 -10.95 19.74
CA VAL A 450 20.29 -10.05 19.67
C VAL A 450 21.17 -10.45 18.48
N VAL A 451 21.49 -9.47 17.63
CA VAL A 451 22.37 -9.64 16.46
C VAL A 451 23.44 -8.55 16.41
N ASN A 452 24.55 -8.84 15.75
CA ASN A 452 25.66 -7.90 15.55
C ASN A 452 25.57 -7.27 14.15
N THR A 453 25.19 -6.00 14.07
CA THR A 453 25.11 -5.23 12.83
C THR A 453 26.33 -4.31 12.67
N PRO A 454 26.52 -3.62 11.53
CA PRO A 454 27.60 -2.64 11.38
C PRO A 454 27.48 -1.43 12.33
N ASN A 455 26.29 -1.21 12.91
CA ASN A 455 26.00 -0.12 13.85
C ASN A 455 26.22 -0.53 15.32
N GLY A 456 26.30 -1.83 15.63
CA GLY A 456 26.49 -2.37 16.99
C GLY A 456 25.69 -3.64 17.27
N GLU A 457 25.59 -4.03 18.54
CA GLU A 457 24.58 -4.99 18.99
C GLU A 457 23.18 -4.37 18.86
N CYS A 458 22.23 -5.09 18.28
CA CYS A 458 20.85 -4.65 18.14
C CYS A 458 19.86 -5.80 18.41
N ILE A 459 18.61 -5.48 18.74
CA ILE A 459 17.54 -6.44 18.96
C ILE A 459 16.60 -6.41 17.75
N ILE A 460 16.42 -7.57 17.12
CA ILE A 460 15.52 -7.80 15.99
C ILE A 460 14.46 -8.86 16.35
N GLU A 461 13.56 -9.17 15.42
CA GLU A 461 12.45 -10.13 15.59
C GLU A 461 11.57 -9.79 16.80
N ALA A 462 11.58 -8.52 17.21
CA ALA A 462 10.97 -8.03 18.43
C ALA A 462 9.43 -8.05 18.36
N GLY A 463 8.86 -8.30 17.18
CA GLY A 463 7.43 -8.45 16.95
C GLY A 463 6.79 -7.22 16.32
N GLY A 464 5.47 -7.20 16.27
CA GLY A 464 4.69 -6.14 15.62
C GLY A 464 5.01 -5.99 14.12
N TYR A 465 5.15 -7.11 13.42
CA TYR A 465 5.40 -7.13 11.98
C TYR A 465 4.32 -6.34 11.22
N ILE A 466 4.75 -5.47 10.31
CA ILE A 466 3.86 -4.72 9.43
C ILE A 466 3.84 -5.41 8.07
N PHE A 467 2.66 -5.89 7.68
CA PHE A 467 2.43 -6.52 6.39
C PHE A 467 2.29 -5.47 5.30
N ASN A 468 2.85 -5.69 4.11
CA ASN A 468 2.49 -4.90 2.93
C ASN A 468 1.12 -5.32 2.35
N THR A 469 0.68 -4.74 1.23
CA THR A 469 -0.62 -5.07 0.62
C THR A 469 -0.66 -6.45 -0.08
N GLU A 470 0.50 -7.14 -0.16
CA GLU A 470 0.66 -8.50 -0.71
C GLU A 470 1.01 -9.50 0.43
N ALA A 471 0.59 -9.15 1.65
CA ALA A 471 0.86 -9.86 2.89
C ALA A 471 2.35 -10.19 3.19
N HIS A 472 3.31 -9.40 2.71
CA HIS A 472 4.72 -9.58 3.07
C HIS A 472 5.06 -8.89 4.41
N PRO A 473 5.40 -9.63 5.49
CA PRO A 473 5.73 -9.01 6.78
C PRO A 473 7.12 -8.39 6.78
N ILE A 474 7.17 -7.14 7.24
CA ILE A 474 8.37 -6.35 7.49
C ILE A 474 8.55 -6.21 9.01
N ASP A 475 9.77 -6.45 9.51
CA ASP A 475 10.13 -6.30 10.92
C ASP A 475 10.60 -4.85 11.20
N PRO A 476 9.84 -4.02 11.94
CA PRO A 476 10.22 -2.64 12.22
C PRO A 476 11.52 -2.52 13.04
N SER A 477 11.84 -3.53 13.86
CA SER A 477 13.07 -3.53 14.67
C SER A 477 14.33 -3.70 13.81
N ALA A 478 14.26 -4.49 12.73
CA ALA A 478 15.34 -4.59 11.75
C ALA A 478 15.61 -3.26 11.00
N LEU A 479 14.56 -2.48 10.67
CA LEU A 479 14.71 -1.15 10.08
C LEU A 479 15.39 -0.17 11.05
N TYR A 480 15.02 -0.24 12.34
CA TYR A 480 15.63 0.57 13.39
C TYR A 480 17.14 0.31 13.51
N CYS A 481 17.54 -0.97 13.56
CA CYS A 481 18.94 -1.40 13.67
C CYS A 481 19.87 -0.88 12.56
N CYS A 482 19.34 -0.57 11.38
CA CYS A 482 20.12 -0.17 10.21
C CYS A 482 20.13 1.34 9.99
N HIS A 483 19.01 2.02 10.23
CA HIS A 483 18.88 3.45 9.97
C HIS A 483 19.47 4.33 11.08
N ASP A 484 19.22 3.98 12.35
CA ASP A 484 19.61 4.84 13.47
C ASP A 484 21.07 4.58 13.88
N LYS A 485 21.97 5.40 13.34
CA LYS A 485 23.33 5.52 13.87
C LYS A 485 23.25 5.92 15.35
N PRO A 486 24.09 5.39 16.25
CA PRO A 486 24.00 5.65 17.68
C PRO A 486 24.24 7.12 18.02
N LYS A 487 23.15 7.90 18.12
CA LYS A 487 23.15 9.26 18.67
C LYS A 487 23.40 9.14 20.18
N GLU A 488 24.51 9.68 20.66
CA GLU A 488 24.88 9.56 22.07
C GLU A 488 23.80 10.13 23.01
N LYS A 489 23.29 9.27 23.91
CA LYS A 489 22.67 9.65 25.20
C LYS A 489 21.53 10.68 25.11
N LEU A 490 20.40 10.30 24.51
CA LEU A 490 19.18 11.13 24.58
C LEU A 490 18.41 11.00 25.92
N PHE A 491 18.62 9.94 26.69
CA PHE A 491 17.85 9.66 27.91
C PHE A 491 18.70 9.47 29.17
N ASN A 492 18.23 10.09 30.27
CA ASN A 492 18.75 9.88 31.63
C ASN A 492 17.84 8.89 32.36
N PHE A 493 18.36 7.68 32.62
CA PHE A 493 17.61 6.52 33.11
C PHE A 493 16.86 6.71 34.45
N ASP A 494 17.21 7.71 35.26
CA ASP A 494 16.59 7.90 36.58
C ASP A 494 15.15 8.46 36.55
N SER A 495 14.76 9.22 35.52
CA SER A 495 13.38 9.75 35.42
C SER A 495 12.33 8.68 35.07
N LEU A 496 12.74 7.60 34.38
CA LEU A 496 11.85 6.52 33.96
C LEU A 496 11.33 5.65 35.14
N LYS A 497 11.92 5.78 36.34
CA LYS A 497 11.44 5.07 37.54
C LYS A 497 10.07 5.56 38.02
N GLU A 498 9.78 6.85 37.83
CA GLU A 498 8.52 7.45 38.31
C GLU A 498 7.34 7.14 37.38
N MET A 499 7.58 7.00 36.08
CA MET A 499 6.53 6.69 35.08
C MET A 499 6.13 5.22 35.00
N LYS A 500 6.69 4.32 35.84
CA LYS A 500 6.40 2.87 35.81
C LYS A 500 4.94 2.49 36.12
N GLN A 501 4.11 3.39 36.64
CA GLN A 501 2.69 3.12 36.87
C GLN A 501 1.79 3.41 35.66
N THR A 502 2.24 4.22 34.69
CA THR A 502 1.41 4.69 33.57
C THR A 502 1.35 3.72 32.38
N PHE A 503 2.35 2.84 32.26
CA PHE A 503 2.59 2.03 31.04
C PHE A 503 2.42 0.51 31.22
N ARG A 504 1.64 0.07 32.21
CA ARG A 504 1.16 -1.31 32.25
C ARG A 504 -0.02 -1.48 31.31
N GLY A 505 0.23 -2.00 30.11
CA GLY A 505 -0.83 -2.54 29.27
C GLY A 505 -1.49 -3.74 29.95
N GLU A 506 -2.80 -3.69 30.14
CA GLU A 506 -3.57 -4.75 30.80
C GLU A 506 -3.58 -6.05 29.98
N THR A 507 -3.44 -7.18 30.66
CA THR A 507 -3.60 -8.50 30.04
C THR A 507 -5.07 -8.78 29.69
N LEU A 508 -5.30 -9.74 28.78
CA LEU A 508 -6.64 -10.25 28.44
C LEU A 508 -7.46 -10.75 29.64
N GLN A 509 -6.81 -11.01 30.78
CA GLN A 509 -7.44 -11.47 32.01
C GLN A 509 -7.86 -10.32 32.94
N GLU A 510 -7.17 -9.17 32.87
CA GLU A 510 -7.45 -7.96 33.67
C GLU A 510 -8.58 -7.10 33.06
N ARG A 511 -8.71 -7.07 31.73
CA ARG A 511 -9.78 -6.39 30.97
C ARG A 511 -11.23 -6.75 31.38
N LYS A 512 -11.44 -7.80 32.19
CA LYS A 512 -12.76 -8.17 32.73
C LYS A 512 -13.16 -7.40 34.00
N THR A 513 -12.26 -6.59 34.56
CA THR A 513 -12.46 -5.93 35.87
C THR A 513 -12.18 -4.43 35.88
N SER A 514 -11.48 -3.89 34.89
CA SER A 514 -11.20 -2.46 34.73
C SER A 514 -11.68 -1.98 33.37
N PHE A 515 -12.57 -0.98 33.37
CA PHE A 515 -13.02 -0.29 32.16
C PHE A 515 -12.63 1.18 32.27
N ILE A 516 -11.40 1.50 31.87
CA ILE A 516 -10.91 2.88 31.76
C ILE A 516 -11.02 3.27 30.28
N PRO A 517 -11.83 4.27 29.91
CA PRO A 517 -11.96 4.67 28.52
C PRO A 517 -10.64 5.27 27.99
N PRO A 518 -10.21 4.94 26.76
CA PRO A 518 -9.12 5.65 26.11
C PRO A 518 -9.53 7.11 25.86
N LYS A 519 -8.55 8.03 25.76
CA LYS A 519 -8.82 9.43 25.38
C LYS A 519 -9.61 9.45 24.07
N GLU A 520 -10.78 10.09 24.09
CA GLU A 520 -11.84 9.75 23.13
C GLU A 520 -11.58 10.31 21.72
N ASN A 521 -11.09 11.55 21.59
CA ASN A 521 -11.10 12.26 20.30
C ASN A 521 -9.69 12.57 19.78
N CYS A 522 -9.17 11.67 18.94
CA CYS A 522 -8.00 11.95 18.08
C CYS A 522 -8.38 12.69 16.79
N GLU A 523 -9.67 12.73 16.45
CA GLU A 523 -10.22 13.56 15.37
C GLU A 523 -10.09 15.06 15.69
N GLU A 524 -10.20 15.46 16.97
CA GLU A 524 -9.95 16.83 17.43
C GLU A 524 -8.47 17.23 17.32
N LEU A 525 -7.54 16.30 17.56
CA LEU A 525 -6.10 16.52 17.32
C LEU A 525 -5.77 16.69 15.83
N ALA A 526 -6.66 16.30 14.92
CA ALA A 526 -6.52 16.57 13.49
C ALA A 526 -7.02 17.97 13.09
N ASP A 527 -7.67 18.73 13.99
CA ASP A 527 -8.56 19.84 13.62
C ASP A 527 -7.99 21.27 13.80
N ASP A 528 -6.76 21.40 14.32
CA ASP A 528 -6.08 22.67 14.68
C ASP A 528 -5.66 23.56 13.47
N THR A 529 -6.31 23.37 12.31
CA THR A 529 -5.91 23.90 10.99
C THR A 529 -6.98 24.74 10.27
N GLN A 530 -7.98 25.28 10.98
CA GLN A 530 -8.87 26.31 10.41
C GLN A 530 -8.86 27.69 11.11
N GLU A 531 -8.52 27.81 12.40
CA GLU A 531 -8.46 29.13 13.06
C GLU A 531 -7.09 29.84 12.89
N ASN A 532 -5.98 29.10 12.84
CA ASN A 532 -4.62 29.69 12.76
C ASN A 532 -4.33 30.51 11.48
N ILE A 533 -5.07 30.28 10.40
CA ILE A 533 -4.85 30.96 9.09
C ILE A 533 -5.06 32.48 9.19
N GLN A 534 -5.92 32.99 10.07
CA GLN A 534 -6.08 34.44 10.27
C GLN A 534 -4.99 35.09 11.11
N VAL A 535 -4.23 34.31 11.88
CA VAL A 535 -3.17 34.82 12.77
C VAL A 535 -1.85 35.02 12.00
N GLU A 536 -1.47 34.05 11.16
CA GLU A 536 -0.24 34.15 10.36
C GLU A 536 -0.29 35.29 9.33
N VAL A 537 -1.42 35.50 8.65
CA VAL A 537 -1.56 36.61 7.68
C VAL A 537 -1.30 37.96 8.34
N LYS A 538 -1.73 38.15 9.60
CA LYS A 538 -1.50 39.39 10.33
C LYS A 538 -0.03 39.56 10.73
N SER A 539 0.60 38.50 11.25
CA SER A 539 2.04 38.45 11.53
C SER A 539 2.88 38.77 10.28
N ILE A 540 2.49 38.26 9.11
CA ILE A 540 3.18 38.52 7.84
C ILE A 540 3.03 39.99 7.42
N VAL A 541 1.85 40.60 7.57
CA VAL A 541 1.62 42.04 7.30
C VAL A 541 2.43 42.92 8.25
N ASP A 542 2.46 42.60 9.55
CA ASP A 542 3.23 43.36 10.54
C ASP A 542 4.74 43.30 10.23
N ASN A 543 5.29 42.12 9.92
CA ASN A 543 6.70 41.96 9.49
C ASN A 543 7.01 42.69 8.17
N ILE A 544 6.09 42.68 7.19
CA ILE A 544 6.25 43.43 5.94
C ILE A 544 6.29 44.94 6.21
N SER A 545 5.50 45.45 7.17
CA SER A 545 5.53 46.86 7.56
C SER A 545 6.89 47.28 8.15
N GLU A 546 7.54 46.39 8.93
CA GLU A 546 8.87 46.64 9.49
C GLU A 546 9.96 46.59 8.41
N ILE A 547 9.89 45.64 7.47
CA ILE A 547 10.81 45.53 6.32
C ILE A 547 10.71 46.77 5.40
N LEU A 548 9.50 47.26 5.12
CA LEU A 548 9.28 48.45 4.29
C LEU A 548 9.80 49.74 4.94
N SER A 549 9.99 49.79 6.26
CA SER A 549 10.55 50.96 6.95
C SER A 549 12.03 51.22 6.66
N ILE A 550 12.75 50.23 6.12
CA ILE A 550 14.22 50.26 5.95
C ILE A 550 14.64 50.91 4.61
N ASN A 551 13.81 50.85 3.57
CA ASN A 551 14.14 51.40 2.25
C ASN A 551 13.49 52.78 2.02
N LYS A 552 14.31 53.84 2.05
CA LYS A 552 13.90 55.18 1.60
C LYS A 552 13.76 55.26 0.07
N GLY A 553 12.61 54.84 -0.44
CA GLY A 553 12.13 55.08 -1.80
C GLY A 553 10.65 55.43 -1.78
N THR A 554 10.25 56.49 -2.48
CA THR A 554 8.87 56.99 -2.46
C THR A 554 7.89 56.01 -3.09
N VAL A 555 6.87 55.64 -2.33
CA VAL A 555 5.64 54.99 -2.82
C VAL A 555 4.50 55.96 -2.53
N GLU A 556 3.79 56.40 -3.58
CA GLU A 556 2.52 57.11 -3.40
C GLU A 556 1.40 56.09 -3.17
N VAL A 557 0.66 56.26 -2.09
CA VAL A 557 -0.54 55.47 -1.79
C VAL A 557 -1.76 56.34 -2.07
N LEU A 558 -2.59 55.90 -3.01
CA LEU A 558 -3.95 56.39 -3.21
C LEU A 558 -4.90 55.22 -3.00
N ASP A 559 -5.53 55.19 -1.84
CA ASP A 559 -6.74 54.42 -1.57
C ASP A 559 -7.92 55.39 -1.59
N ASP A 560 -8.95 55.11 -2.39
CA ASP A 560 -10.30 55.63 -2.13
C ASP A 560 -11.38 54.92 -2.98
N ASN A 561 -12.13 54.03 -2.32
CA ASN A 561 -13.54 53.71 -2.61
C ASN A 561 -13.95 52.95 -3.90
N LEU A 562 -15.19 52.45 -3.88
CA LEU A 562 -15.83 51.60 -4.90
C LEU A 562 -16.20 52.34 -6.20
N ASN A 563 -15.79 51.76 -7.34
CA ASN A 563 -16.48 51.72 -8.64
C ASN A 563 -16.77 53.02 -9.42
N THR A 564 -16.99 52.82 -10.74
CA THR A 564 -17.47 53.82 -11.74
C THR A 564 -16.36 54.73 -12.26
N ILE A 565 -16.11 54.83 -13.57
CA ILE A 565 -16.84 55.68 -14.54
C ILE A 565 -16.71 55.05 -15.95
N VAL A 566 -17.82 54.55 -16.54
CA VAL A 566 -18.62 55.20 -17.63
C VAL A 566 -17.88 55.23 -18.98
N ARG A 567 -18.41 54.73 -20.12
CA ARG A 567 -19.76 54.98 -20.71
C ARG A 567 -20.24 53.87 -21.68
N GLU A 568 -21.56 53.77 -21.88
CA GLU A 568 -22.24 52.98 -22.94
C GLU A 568 -22.18 53.72 -24.32
N SER A 569 -22.64 53.21 -25.49
CA SER A 569 -23.59 52.13 -25.82
C SER A 569 -23.38 51.53 -27.26
N PHE A 570 -24.19 50.52 -27.60
CA PHE A 570 -24.26 49.69 -28.83
C PHE A 570 -24.49 50.38 -30.20
N ASP A 571 -24.17 49.65 -31.29
CA ASP A 571 -25.09 49.42 -32.44
C ASP A 571 -24.72 48.12 -33.22
N GLU A 572 -25.59 47.60 -34.10
CA GLU A 572 -25.53 46.20 -34.62
C GLU A 572 -25.39 45.99 -36.16
N ILE A 573 -24.70 44.88 -36.51
CA ILE A 573 -24.89 43.98 -37.69
C ILE A 573 -24.70 44.51 -39.15
N LYS A 574 -23.74 43.90 -39.87
CA LYS A 574 -23.97 43.19 -41.16
C LYS A 574 -22.82 42.23 -41.55
N LEU A 575 -23.14 41.27 -42.44
CA LEU A 575 -22.30 40.13 -42.88
C LEU A 575 -21.70 40.33 -44.29
N ALA A 576 -20.55 39.69 -44.56
CA ALA A 576 -20.09 39.24 -45.88
C ALA A 576 -18.92 38.23 -45.78
N GLU A 577 -18.80 37.37 -46.78
CA GLU A 577 -17.81 36.29 -46.97
C GLU A 577 -16.68 36.72 -47.96
N ALA A 578 -15.58 35.98 -48.21
CA ALA A 578 -15.15 34.62 -47.83
C ALA A 578 -13.66 34.63 -47.33
N ASP A 579 -12.69 33.74 -47.61
CA ASP A 579 -12.48 32.62 -48.57
C ASP A 579 -11.49 31.58 -47.98
N GLU A 580 -11.38 30.37 -48.58
CA GLU A 580 -10.45 29.30 -48.16
C GLU A 580 -9.07 29.36 -48.84
N ILE A 581 -8.01 28.85 -48.17
CA ILE A 581 -6.89 28.18 -48.86
C ILE A 581 -6.51 26.90 -48.09
N GLU A 582 -6.86 25.74 -48.67
CA GLU A 582 -6.30 24.44 -48.28
C GLU A 582 -4.95 24.22 -48.99
N ILE A 583 -3.93 23.76 -48.26
CA ILE A 583 -2.76 23.09 -48.86
C ILE A 583 -2.54 21.76 -48.14
N LYS A 584 -3.08 20.68 -48.71
CA LYS A 584 -2.54 19.33 -48.51
C LYS A 584 -1.25 19.21 -49.33
N GLY A 585 -0.18 18.69 -48.72
CA GLY A 585 1.12 18.59 -49.39
C GLY A 585 2.04 17.56 -48.73
N THR A 586 1.77 16.27 -48.96
CA THR A 586 2.68 15.20 -48.55
C THR A 586 3.97 15.27 -49.35
N ILE A 587 5.12 15.27 -48.67
CA ILE A 587 6.41 14.95 -49.29
C ILE A 587 7.07 13.87 -48.44
N GLU A 588 7.01 12.63 -48.92
CA GLU A 588 7.92 11.58 -48.49
C GLU A 588 9.31 11.89 -49.06
N VAL A 589 10.35 11.80 -48.22
CA VAL A 589 11.74 11.68 -48.68
C VAL A 589 12.36 10.50 -47.97
N GLU A 590 12.39 9.36 -48.63
CA GLU A 590 13.26 8.26 -48.22
C GLU A 590 14.73 8.69 -48.33
N ALA A 591 15.46 8.64 -47.22
CA ALA A 591 16.91 8.82 -47.19
C ALA A 591 17.52 7.84 -46.18
N GLN A 592 17.76 6.60 -46.63
CA GLN A 592 18.44 5.58 -45.82
C GLN A 592 19.93 5.89 -45.69
N THR A 593 20.37 6.32 -44.51
CA THR A 593 21.80 6.35 -44.13
C THR A 593 21.99 5.83 -42.71
N GLN A 594 21.91 4.51 -42.53
CA GLN A 594 22.49 3.88 -41.34
C GLN A 594 24.01 4.03 -41.39
N ILE A 595 24.60 4.59 -40.34
CA ILE A 595 26.04 4.57 -40.10
C ILE A 595 26.28 3.77 -38.82
N SER A 596 26.77 2.55 -38.97
CA SER A 596 27.21 1.71 -37.85
C SER A 596 28.70 1.93 -37.57
N PHE A 597 29.06 1.98 -36.29
CA PHE A 597 30.46 1.93 -35.84
C PHE A 597 30.65 0.69 -34.97
N ASN A 598 31.53 -0.21 -35.42
CA ASN A 598 31.88 -1.41 -34.67
C ASN A 598 33.06 -1.14 -33.72
N ASP A 599 32.75 -1.24 -32.43
CA ASP A 599 33.52 -1.93 -31.39
C ASP A 599 34.88 -1.38 -30.89
N SER A 600 34.98 -1.40 -29.55
CA SER A 600 36.17 -1.43 -28.71
C SER A 600 37.12 -0.21 -28.63
N LEU A 601 37.34 0.22 -27.38
CA LEU A 601 38.49 0.99 -26.86
C LEU A 601 38.68 2.46 -27.30
N PHE A 602 38.79 3.34 -26.29
CA PHE A 602 39.11 4.78 -26.33
C PHE A 602 38.07 5.74 -26.96
N ARG A 603 37.20 6.34 -26.11
CA ARG A 603 37.11 7.81 -25.86
C ARG A 603 35.83 8.24 -25.12
N GLU A 604 35.94 8.67 -23.86
CA GLU A 604 34.85 9.42 -23.20
C GLU A 604 34.89 10.93 -23.51
N ASP A 605 36.08 11.48 -23.82
CA ASP A 605 36.30 12.92 -24.07
C ASP A 605 35.99 13.40 -25.50
N LEU A 606 35.76 12.49 -26.46
CA LEU A 606 35.56 12.88 -27.87
C LEU A 606 34.08 12.99 -28.25
N ASP A 607 33.24 12.11 -27.72
CA ASP A 607 31.83 12.01 -28.15
C ASP A 607 31.09 13.32 -27.89
N LYS A 608 31.27 13.96 -26.72
CA LYS A 608 30.72 15.30 -26.45
C LYS A 608 31.02 16.30 -27.57
N LYS A 609 32.27 16.37 -28.05
CA LYS A 609 32.69 17.31 -29.11
C LYS A 609 32.14 16.96 -30.50
N ILE A 610 31.71 15.72 -30.73
CA ILE A 610 31.02 15.33 -31.96
C ILE A 610 29.51 15.62 -31.82
N TYR A 611 28.89 15.29 -30.69
CA TYR A 611 27.50 15.62 -30.38
C TYR A 611 27.22 17.13 -30.44
N ASP A 612 28.11 17.96 -29.87
CA ASP A 612 28.02 19.43 -29.92
C ASP A 612 28.10 20.00 -31.35
N LEU A 613 28.70 19.26 -32.30
CA LEU A 613 28.84 19.69 -33.71
C LEU A 613 27.65 19.28 -34.59
N ILE A 614 26.94 18.20 -34.29
CA ILE A 614 25.83 17.69 -35.12
C ILE A 614 24.76 18.76 -35.44
N PRO A 615 24.27 19.58 -34.47
CA PRO A 615 23.30 20.64 -34.75
C PRO A 615 23.77 21.71 -35.74
N SER A 616 25.09 21.91 -35.88
CA SER A 616 25.69 22.86 -36.83
C SER A 616 25.86 22.30 -38.26
N ILE A 617 25.76 20.98 -38.42
CA ILE A 617 25.97 20.28 -39.71
C ILE A 617 24.63 19.81 -40.29
N LEU A 618 23.67 19.43 -39.44
CA LEU A 618 22.35 18.92 -39.85
C LEU A 618 21.22 19.59 -39.03
N PRO A 619 20.77 20.80 -39.41
CA PRO A 619 19.78 21.57 -38.63
C PRO A 619 18.39 20.94 -38.54
N ASN A 620 18.10 19.88 -39.32
CA ASN A 620 16.84 19.15 -39.29
C ASN A 620 16.91 17.81 -38.54
N VAL A 621 18.01 17.51 -37.83
CA VAL A 621 18.15 16.25 -37.07
C VAL A 621 17.94 16.52 -35.57
N THR A 622 16.72 16.30 -35.11
CA THR A 622 16.37 16.21 -33.68
C THR A 622 16.93 14.93 -33.08
N VAL A 623 18.17 14.98 -32.59
CA VAL A 623 18.74 13.91 -31.77
C VAL A 623 18.03 13.89 -30.42
N GLN A 624 16.96 13.10 -30.30
CA GLN A 624 16.45 12.67 -28.99
C GLN A 624 17.45 11.69 -28.37
N ALA A 625 18.52 12.22 -27.78
CA ALA A 625 19.34 11.45 -26.86
C ALA A 625 18.44 11.03 -25.68
N GLN A 626 18.33 9.72 -25.43
CA GLN A 626 17.82 9.25 -24.14
C GLN A 626 18.74 9.83 -23.06
N VAL A 627 18.22 10.79 -22.29
CA VAL A 627 18.91 11.28 -21.10
C VAL A 627 19.06 10.07 -20.18
N LYS A 628 20.31 9.63 -19.98
CA LYS A 628 20.61 8.50 -19.10
C LYS A 628 20.10 8.86 -17.70
N HIS A 629 19.00 8.25 -17.29
CA HIS A 629 18.35 8.57 -16.02
C HIS A 629 19.34 8.34 -14.88
N ASP A 630 19.52 9.38 -14.07
CA ASP A 630 20.40 9.40 -12.92
C ASP A 630 19.54 9.66 -11.67
N PRO A 631 19.32 8.63 -10.82
CA PRO A 631 18.51 8.78 -9.62
C PRO A 631 19.05 9.83 -8.64
N GLN A 632 20.36 10.12 -8.65
CA GLN A 632 20.93 11.19 -7.81
C GLN A 632 20.50 12.56 -8.31
N LEU A 633 20.52 12.81 -9.63
CA LEU A 633 20.00 14.05 -10.21
C LEU A 633 18.49 14.19 -9.99
N MET A 634 17.75 13.08 -9.97
CA MET A 634 16.32 13.09 -9.63
C MET A 634 16.08 13.47 -8.16
N LEU A 635 16.84 12.88 -7.22
CA LEU A 635 16.75 13.17 -5.79
C LEU A 635 17.15 14.63 -5.48
N GLU A 636 18.19 15.14 -6.12
CA GLU A 636 18.58 16.56 -6.04
C GLU A 636 17.49 17.47 -6.60
N ARG A 637 16.85 17.11 -7.72
CA ARG A 637 15.72 17.85 -8.29
C ARG A 637 14.55 17.96 -7.30
N ILE A 638 14.13 16.84 -6.69
CA ILE A 638 13.07 16.81 -5.66
C ILE A 638 13.41 17.75 -4.48
N ARG A 639 14.65 17.69 -3.99
CA ARG A 639 15.11 18.48 -2.83
C ARG A 639 15.26 19.98 -3.14
N ILE A 640 15.59 20.34 -4.38
CA ILE A 640 15.73 21.73 -4.85
C ILE A 640 14.38 22.34 -5.19
N GLU A 641 13.57 21.68 -6.03
CA GLU A 641 12.34 22.24 -6.57
C GLU A 641 11.26 22.47 -5.50
N LYS A 642 11.18 21.60 -4.48
CA LYS A 642 10.22 21.69 -3.36
C LYS A 642 8.76 21.97 -3.77
N LYS A 643 8.34 21.42 -4.93
CA LYS A 643 7.02 21.63 -5.55
C LYS A 643 5.85 21.39 -4.60
N HIS A 644 6.01 20.47 -3.66
CA HIS A 644 4.97 20.04 -2.74
C HIS A 644 5.35 20.43 -1.31
N SER A 645 4.45 21.16 -0.63
CA SER A 645 4.66 21.66 0.72
C SER A 645 4.89 20.51 1.70
N LYS A 646 6.10 20.39 2.25
CA LYS A 646 6.36 19.51 3.40
C LYS A 646 5.77 20.19 4.64
N TYR A 647 4.69 19.62 5.19
CA TYR A 647 3.98 20.16 6.36
C TYR A 647 4.80 19.94 7.63
N SER A 648 5.74 20.86 7.90
CA SER A 648 6.76 20.75 8.95
C SER A 648 6.21 20.67 10.38
N SER A 649 4.99 21.19 10.61
CA SER A 649 4.25 21.01 11.87
C SER A 649 3.97 19.54 12.15
N TRP A 650 3.43 18.83 11.16
CA TRP A 650 2.93 17.46 11.29
C TRP A 650 4.02 16.44 11.64
N GLN A 651 5.27 16.70 11.23
CA GLN A 651 6.41 15.80 11.47
C GLN A 651 6.68 15.53 12.96
N ASN A 652 6.16 16.39 13.85
CA ASN A 652 6.34 16.30 15.30
C ASN A 652 5.08 15.80 16.03
N GLU A 653 3.97 15.52 15.33
CA GLU A 653 2.68 15.11 15.91
C GLU A 653 2.64 13.62 16.30
N PHE A 654 3.69 13.09 16.96
CA PHE A 654 3.84 11.67 17.32
C PHE A 654 2.69 11.08 18.16
N ASN A 655 1.87 11.92 18.80
CA ASN A 655 0.61 11.52 19.44
C ASN A 655 -0.35 10.81 18.46
N LEU A 656 -0.33 11.16 17.17
CA LEU A 656 -1.15 10.50 16.13
C LEU A 656 -0.82 9.01 15.96
N LEU A 657 0.41 8.59 16.28
CA LEU A 657 0.86 7.19 16.17
C LEU A 657 0.52 6.34 17.41
N THR A 658 0.19 6.97 18.54
CA THR A 658 -0.20 6.27 19.80
C THR A 658 -1.71 6.36 20.07
N CYS A 659 -2.40 7.28 19.41
CA CYS A 659 -3.84 7.44 19.36
C CYS A 659 -4.57 6.14 18.97
N LYS A 660 -5.24 5.50 19.95
CA LYS A 660 -6.12 4.30 19.82
C LYS A 660 -5.52 3.03 19.16
N ALA A 661 -4.29 3.08 18.66
CA ALA A 661 -3.59 1.93 18.09
C ALA A 661 -3.64 0.70 19.02
N GLN A 662 -3.67 -0.51 18.45
CA GLN A 662 -3.76 -1.74 19.24
C GLN A 662 -2.53 -1.93 20.16
N PRO A 663 -2.64 -2.63 21.31
CA PRO A 663 -1.51 -2.81 22.23
C PRO A 663 -0.24 -3.42 21.60
N PHE A 664 -0.39 -4.25 20.57
CA PHE A 664 0.74 -4.82 19.81
C PHE A 664 1.42 -3.83 18.85
N LEU A 665 0.75 -2.71 18.53
CA LEU A 665 1.27 -1.60 17.72
C LEU A 665 1.74 -0.42 18.61
N GLN A 666 1.09 -0.20 19.75
CA GLN A 666 1.50 0.84 20.72
C GLN A 666 2.88 0.59 21.34
N ARG A 667 3.31 -0.67 21.41
CA ARG A 667 4.69 -0.99 21.79
C ARG A 667 5.68 -0.59 20.68
N LEU A 668 5.39 -0.87 19.40
CA LEU A 668 6.25 -0.49 18.27
C LEU A 668 6.58 1.01 18.25
N SER A 669 5.59 1.87 18.47
CA SER A 669 5.77 3.33 18.49
C SER A 669 6.57 3.85 19.71
N ILE A 670 6.99 2.95 20.61
CA ILE A 670 7.85 3.23 21.78
C ILE A 670 9.15 2.41 21.73
N MET A 671 9.26 1.39 20.86
CA MET A 671 10.36 0.40 20.80
C MET A 671 11.72 0.91 20.28
N GLY A 672 12.02 2.20 20.46
CA GLY A 672 13.41 2.65 20.57
C GLY A 672 14.07 2.17 21.87
N GLU A 673 13.31 2.05 22.97
CA GLU A 673 13.73 1.40 24.21
C GLU A 673 12.53 0.71 24.90
N PHE A 674 12.64 -0.59 25.24
CA PHE A 674 12.19 -1.17 26.52
C PHE A 674 12.42 -2.70 26.60
N PHE A 675 13.49 -3.12 27.28
CA PHE A 675 13.59 -4.45 27.88
C PHE A 675 14.25 -4.36 29.27
N LYS A 676 13.45 -4.33 30.35
CA LYS A 676 13.92 -4.62 31.72
C LYS A 676 12.79 -4.81 32.77
N SER A 677 12.28 -6.03 32.83
CA SER A 677 11.80 -6.67 34.07
C SER A 677 11.87 -8.19 33.93
#